data_AF-A0AAN6UQZ2-F1
#
_entry.id   AF-A0AAN6UQZ2-F1
#
_cell.length_a   1.000
_cell.length_b   1.000
_cell.length_c   1.000
_cell.angle_alpha   90.00
_cell.angle_beta   90.00
_cell.angle_gamma   90.00
#
_symmetry.space_group_name_H-M   'P 1'
#
loop_
_entity.id
_entity.type
_entity.pdbx_description
1 polymer ?
#
loop_
_entity_poly.entity_id
_entity_poly.type
_entity_poly.pdbx_seq_one_letter_code
_entity_poly.pdbx_strand_id
1 'polypeptide(L)'
;MASSPYDAKATDPPLVERSSSTRSYTTSHATYPKLRVFYRRHQHADGLPISPAPVPLLVFFSALLTSLTPIASCLALDLPGCGVSEFAPRDWGAYSTDALVELLEAVIEDHRDVAAGQGVVLIGHSMGASLAALLANPRVQTKTELHTHVLGLVAICPTATQFRPRQVGVLRAALCIPEFIFDLWRAWDRRGGLESPSVHRFVGLDADAETKRLQYRFNFQSRSSVWRRMAWGALPRFVDDRPRNGMPGMDVWAGLNMPVFLVGGEDDQVTPAGEVDKIAASLSAKEAGTVSEAEATADDGPAQDSASETSEPDGLPPLPAHPTKVVTITKLPKPAGHGLLYAPATAPILAGLISDFLLSHVTGRLSLGWQLQYLCRDGKWDVKNLEKWRKVAPVSEPVGGVFRAIKTLREVDEEHSPRVFVERWGGVIKDIIDISHDNPVYDPRGLEAGGIHYHKFATLSKVPPSDAEVRGFIDLVDTIRADQRERAKAKGWPGDYAIGVHCHYGFNRTGFLVACYLVERCGFTAKEAIETFARARPNGIRHEHFRNRLYGDLRSPSSERTPLLTEQPSRTSEDSARRAEEEDAALHGTALPTPTRRKGLREAILFAWALIATAGVIVLAVVLQHRNSTSPTIPIAPTEPAAGGPYLAGSNPPPKKRNLVFMVSDGMGPASLSLTRSFRQLTSSLPIDDTLHLDRHFWGTSRTRSTNSLVTDSAAGATAFSCGRKSYNGAISMLPGGRPCGTQDEIALQEIGAGVLGRTVDLILGGGRCHFLANGTQGSCRQDDVDVVGLAKEKYGWKYAGDRAAFDGLGLGKNVTLPLLGLFAPADLPFEIDRRTMADVYPSLSEMATTALAALEEATKDSDKGFFLMIEGSRIDHAGHINDPAAQVREVLEYDKTFKTVLDFLDKSDTEGVLVGTSDHETGGLSIAWQAPSELPFYNWHPEVLAKANASAEYLSFLLRQRIASVPYESEESLLGWINTELVTAGLGITDALEIELNALASNPLAATTIFSRMVSIRARVGWSTHGHSAVDVNIYSSGGAAAEGIRGNVENTDVGRFLSEYLDVDVDAITKELEEKLEKRPAGEVEALGVGQAETGGHPEEWLREIQF
;
A
#
# COMPACT_ATOMS: atom_id res chain seq x y z
N MET A 1 6.09 -22.01 -18.55
CA MET A 1 7.08 -22.70 -17.70
C MET A 1 7.07 -21.98 -16.35
N ALA A 2 6.75 -22.67 -15.25
CA ALA A 2 6.84 -22.07 -13.92
C ALA A 2 8.32 -21.77 -13.60
N SER A 3 8.61 -20.61 -13.01
CA SER A 3 9.96 -20.25 -12.56
C SER A 3 10.41 -21.20 -11.44
N SER A 4 11.70 -21.56 -11.43
CA SER A 4 12.26 -22.42 -10.39
C SER A 4 12.12 -21.76 -9.00
N PRO A 5 11.77 -22.51 -7.93
CA PRO A 5 11.67 -21.97 -6.57
C PRO A 5 13.02 -21.48 -6.00
N TYR A 6 14.12 -21.68 -6.74
CA TYR A 6 15.47 -21.23 -6.40
C TYR A 6 15.95 -20.08 -7.28
N ASP A 7 15.14 -19.60 -8.23
CA ASP A 7 15.49 -18.43 -9.05
C ASP A 7 15.60 -17.17 -8.17
N ALA A 8 16.78 -16.55 -8.17
CA ALA A 8 17.07 -15.36 -7.38
C ALA A 8 16.03 -14.26 -7.61
N LYS A 9 15.61 -14.05 -8.87
CA LYS A 9 14.60 -13.06 -9.24
C LYS A 9 13.21 -13.38 -8.68
N ALA A 10 12.85 -14.66 -8.60
CA ALA A 10 11.57 -15.09 -8.06
C ALA A 10 11.54 -15.09 -6.51
N THR A 11 12.71 -15.12 -5.86
CA THR A 11 12.83 -15.19 -4.40
C THR A 11 13.20 -13.86 -3.74
N ASP A 12 13.38 -12.79 -4.52
CA ASP A 12 13.70 -11.45 -4.01
C ASP A 12 12.54 -10.89 -3.17
N PRO A 13 12.82 -10.30 -1.99
CA PRO A 13 11.81 -9.55 -1.27
C PRO A 13 11.30 -8.35 -2.08
N PRO A 14 10.01 -7.98 -2.00
CA PRO A 14 9.45 -6.86 -2.77
C PRO A 14 10.20 -5.53 -2.60
N LEU A 15 10.79 -5.30 -1.42
CA LEU A 15 11.58 -4.09 -1.17
C LEU A 15 12.88 -4.06 -2.00
N VAL A 16 13.56 -5.21 -2.09
CA VAL A 16 14.81 -5.34 -2.85
C VAL A 16 14.52 -5.18 -4.33
N GLU A 17 13.43 -5.79 -4.83
CA GLU A 17 13.02 -5.66 -6.23
C GLU A 17 12.70 -4.21 -6.62
N ARG A 18 11.89 -3.50 -5.81
CA ARG A 18 11.46 -2.12 -6.12
C ARG A 18 12.55 -1.07 -5.98
N SER A 19 13.55 -1.32 -5.14
CA SER A 19 14.62 -0.35 -4.82
C SER A 19 15.98 -0.72 -5.43
N SER A 20 15.99 -1.68 -6.37
CA SER A 20 17.18 -2.07 -7.10
C SER A 20 17.17 -1.56 -8.53
N SER A 21 18.33 -1.16 -9.03
CA SER A 21 18.56 -0.81 -10.43
C SER A 21 19.73 -1.62 -10.99
N THR A 22 19.76 -1.85 -12.30
CA THR A 22 20.90 -2.47 -12.97
C THR A 22 21.77 -1.39 -13.60
N ARG A 23 23.05 -1.31 -13.23
CA ARG A 23 24.01 -0.31 -13.73
C ARG A 23 25.30 -0.95 -14.22
N SER A 24 26.01 -0.23 -15.10
CA SER A 24 27.34 -0.61 -15.59
C SER A 24 28.41 0.22 -14.89
N TYR A 25 29.52 -0.41 -14.50
CA TYR A 25 30.67 0.27 -13.89
C TYR A 25 31.96 -0.14 -14.59
N THR A 26 32.87 0.81 -14.79
CA THR A 26 34.20 0.54 -15.37
C THR A 26 35.28 0.97 -14.39
N THR A 27 36.14 0.03 -14.02
CA THR A 27 37.31 0.23 -13.15
C THR A 27 38.60 0.09 -13.94
N SER A 28 39.75 0.34 -13.31
CA SER A 28 41.06 0.09 -13.92
C SER A 28 41.30 -1.40 -14.22
N HIS A 29 40.58 -2.28 -13.51
CA HIS A 29 40.69 -3.73 -13.66
C HIS A 29 39.76 -4.28 -14.75
N ALA A 30 38.50 -3.85 -14.80
CA ALA A 30 37.53 -4.39 -15.76
C ALA A 30 36.26 -3.53 -15.92
N THR A 31 35.48 -3.82 -16.95
CA THR A 31 34.10 -3.31 -17.12
C THR A 31 33.08 -4.36 -16.68
N TYR A 32 32.22 -3.96 -15.74
CA TYR A 32 31.12 -4.76 -15.20
C TYR A 32 29.80 -4.24 -15.81
N PRO A 33 29.23 -4.93 -16.82
CA PRO A 33 28.18 -4.35 -17.67
C PRO A 33 26.81 -4.25 -17.01
N LYS A 34 26.47 -5.16 -16.09
CA LYS A 34 25.15 -5.22 -15.44
C LYS A 34 25.28 -5.71 -14.00
N LEU A 35 25.40 -4.78 -13.07
CA LEU A 35 25.38 -5.03 -11.64
C LEU A 35 24.06 -4.54 -11.04
N ARG A 36 23.45 -5.37 -10.19
CA ARG A 36 22.31 -4.95 -9.37
C ARG A 36 22.81 -4.10 -8.21
N VAL A 37 22.36 -2.85 -8.18
CA VAL A 37 22.60 -1.88 -7.12
C VAL A 37 21.28 -1.59 -6.42
N PHE A 38 21.20 -1.90 -5.13
CA PHE A 38 20.11 -1.50 -4.26
C PHE A 38 20.41 -0.11 -3.70
N TYR A 39 19.52 0.85 -3.88
CA TYR A 39 19.62 2.16 -3.24
C TYR A 39 18.24 2.60 -2.76
N ARG A 40 18.13 2.84 -1.46
CA ARG A 40 16.92 3.41 -0.85
C ARG A 40 17.29 4.67 -0.09
N ARG A 41 16.82 5.81 -0.61
CA ARG A 41 16.93 7.11 0.06
C ARG A 41 16.11 7.09 1.36
N HIS A 42 16.63 7.72 2.41
CA HIS A 42 15.93 7.89 3.68
C HIS A 42 14.57 8.59 3.47
N GLN A 43 13.50 8.06 4.10
CA GLN A 43 12.13 8.51 3.85
C GLN A 43 11.89 9.98 4.24
N HIS A 44 12.64 10.47 5.22
CA HIS A 44 12.56 11.86 5.69
C HIS A 44 13.83 12.66 5.37
N ALA A 45 14.61 12.25 4.35
CA ALA A 45 15.85 12.93 3.98
C ALA A 45 15.70 14.45 3.81
N ASP A 46 14.58 14.89 3.21
CA ASP A 46 14.31 16.31 2.95
C ASP A 46 13.91 17.11 4.21
N GLY A 47 13.48 16.42 5.28
CA GLY A 47 13.09 17.05 6.55
C GLY A 47 14.18 17.01 7.63
N LEU A 48 15.32 16.36 7.36
CA LEU A 48 16.45 16.27 8.28
C LEU A 48 17.51 17.33 7.96
N PRO A 49 18.37 17.70 8.92
CA PRO A 49 19.41 18.69 8.70
C PRO A 49 20.39 18.27 7.61
N ILE A 50 20.61 19.15 6.64
CA ILE A 50 21.62 19.00 5.57
C ILE A 50 22.90 19.79 5.86
N SER A 51 22.92 20.61 6.91
CA SER A 51 24.08 21.41 7.35
C SER A 51 24.54 20.95 8.75
N PRO A 52 25.87 20.83 9.01
CA PRO A 52 26.97 20.99 8.04
C PRO A 52 27.07 19.86 7.00
N ALA A 53 26.47 18.69 7.28
CA ALA A 53 26.33 17.57 6.33
C ALA A 53 25.07 16.72 6.66
N PRO A 54 24.51 15.98 5.69
CA PRO A 54 23.35 15.11 5.89
C PRO A 54 23.68 13.86 6.71
N VAL A 55 22.65 13.12 7.11
CA VAL A 55 22.80 11.81 7.79
C VAL A 55 23.67 10.86 6.94
N PRO A 56 24.58 10.07 7.56
CA PRO A 56 25.49 9.18 6.83
C PRO A 56 24.79 8.15 5.94
N LEU A 57 25.46 7.77 4.84
CA LEU A 57 25.05 6.67 3.97
C LEU A 57 25.49 5.32 4.57
N LEU A 58 24.54 4.41 4.79
CA LEU A 58 24.84 3.04 5.24
C LEU A 58 25.08 2.13 4.03
N VAL A 59 26.28 1.55 3.93
CA VAL A 59 26.69 0.69 2.82
C VAL A 59 26.79 -0.75 3.28
N PHE A 60 25.97 -1.62 2.69
CA PHE A 60 25.87 -3.03 3.02
C PHE A 60 26.50 -3.90 1.95
N PHE A 61 27.23 -4.90 2.44
CA PHE A 61 27.71 -6.02 1.63
C PHE A 61 26.90 -7.31 1.95
N SER A 62 25.70 -7.19 2.54
CA SER A 62 24.84 -8.30 3.02
C SER A 62 23.34 -7.94 3.15
N ALA A 63 22.49 -8.87 3.65
CA ALA A 63 21.02 -8.84 3.59
C ALA A 63 20.27 -8.08 4.72
N LEU A 64 20.94 -7.32 5.59
CA LEU A 64 20.32 -6.55 6.70
C LEU A 64 19.56 -5.29 6.27
N LEU A 65 19.28 -5.14 4.97
CA LEU A 65 18.82 -3.91 4.33
C LEU A 65 17.45 -3.44 4.85
N THR A 66 16.56 -4.33 5.23
CA THR A 66 15.20 -3.97 5.67
C THR A 66 15.20 -3.24 7.01
N SER A 67 16.05 -3.64 7.95
CA SER A 67 15.97 -3.19 9.35
C SER A 67 16.58 -1.81 9.61
N LEU A 68 17.50 -1.33 8.76
CA LEU A 68 18.23 -0.07 8.97
C LEU A 68 17.82 1.06 8.01
N THR A 69 16.95 0.78 7.04
CA THR A 69 16.32 1.83 6.20
C THR A 69 15.52 2.91 6.94
N PRO A 70 15.02 2.71 8.18
CA PRO A 70 14.34 3.77 8.92
C PRO A 70 15.25 4.85 9.50
N ILE A 71 16.57 4.63 9.60
CA ILE A 71 17.50 5.57 10.26
C ILE A 71 18.43 6.30 9.29
N ALA A 72 18.59 5.79 8.06
CA ALA A 72 19.47 6.39 7.06
C ALA A 72 19.19 5.87 5.64
N SER A 73 19.77 6.55 4.64
CA SER A 73 19.83 6.03 3.27
C SER A 73 20.71 4.78 3.26
N CYS A 74 20.29 3.74 2.53
CA CYS A 74 20.96 2.45 2.48
C CYS A 74 21.37 2.10 1.04
N LEU A 75 22.62 1.67 0.85
CA LEU A 75 23.20 1.23 -0.42
C LEU A 75 23.69 -0.23 -0.30
N ALA A 76 23.42 -1.06 -1.29
CA ALA A 76 23.98 -2.40 -1.42
C ALA A 76 24.26 -2.78 -2.87
N LEU A 77 25.18 -3.74 -3.06
CA LEU A 77 25.59 -4.25 -4.36
C LEU A 77 25.60 -5.78 -4.37
N ASP A 78 24.97 -6.38 -5.38
CA ASP A 78 25.28 -7.76 -5.75
C ASP A 78 26.61 -7.80 -6.49
N LEU A 79 27.62 -8.45 -5.90
CA LEU A 79 28.91 -8.65 -6.56
C LEU A 79 28.76 -9.34 -7.93
N PRO A 80 29.71 -9.18 -8.86
CA PRO A 80 29.61 -9.72 -10.22
C PRO A 80 29.26 -11.22 -10.24
N GLY A 81 28.16 -11.59 -10.90
CA GLY A 81 27.66 -12.97 -10.99
C GLY A 81 26.96 -13.53 -9.74
N CYS A 82 26.84 -12.75 -8.66
CA CYS A 82 26.00 -13.07 -7.50
C CYS A 82 24.56 -12.54 -7.69
N GLY A 83 23.59 -13.17 -7.02
CA GLY A 83 22.19 -12.75 -7.09
C GLY A 83 21.69 -12.64 -8.53
N VAL A 84 21.21 -11.45 -8.91
CA VAL A 84 20.77 -11.16 -10.28
C VAL A 84 21.79 -10.36 -11.10
N SER A 85 22.95 -10.02 -10.53
CA SER A 85 24.07 -9.42 -11.27
C SER A 85 24.57 -10.36 -12.37
N GLU A 86 24.94 -9.77 -13.51
CA GLU A 86 25.45 -10.53 -14.64
C GLU A 86 26.81 -11.15 -14.29
N PHE A 87 27.04 -12.38 -14.74
CA PHE A 87 28.34 -13.02 -14.64
C PHE A 87 29.27 -12.55 -15.76
N ALA A 88 29.65 -11.27 -15.67
CA ALA A 88 30.58 -10.59 -16.56
C ALA A 88 31.33 -9.47 -15.81
N PRO A 89 32.63 -9.26 -16.09
CA PRO A 89 33.48 -10.03 -17.01
C PRO A 89 33.86 -11.39 -16.39
N ARG A 90 34.28 -12.36 -17.21
CA ARG A 90 34.59 -13.73 -16.74
C ARG A 90 36.08 -13.96 -16.42
N ASP A 91 36.90 -12.93 -16.59
CA ASP A 91 38.32 -12.96 -16.25
C ASP A 91 38.52 -13.16 -14.74
N TRP A 92 39.55 -13.89 -14.34
CA TRP A 92 39.79 -14.18 -12.91
C TRP A 92 40.32 -12.96 -12.14
N GLY A 93 41.03 -12.04 -12.81
CA GLY A 93 41.55 -10.82 -12.21
C GLY A 93 40.46 -9.84 -11.79
N ALA A 94 39.31 -9.84 -12.48
CA ALA A 94 38.15 -9.02 -12.14
C ALA A 94 37.45 -9.39 -10.82
N TYR A 95 37.85 -10.50 -10.20
CA TYR A 95 37.34 -11.00 -8.92
C TYR A 95 38.41 -10.96 -7.81
N SER A 96 39.55 -10.33 -8.07
CA SER A 96 40.55 -10.08 -7.04
C SER A 96 39.97 -9.13 -5.98
N THR A 97 40.49 -9.19 -4.76
CA THR A 97 40.08 -8.25 -3.69
C THR A 97 40.26 -6.80 -4.12
N ASP A 98 41.34 -6.47 -4.81
CA ASP A 98 41.64 -5.10 -5.24
C ASP A 98 40.63 -4.62 -6.30
N ALA A 99 40.27 -5.48 -7.26
CA ALA A 99 39.27 -5.17 -8.28
C ALA A 99 37.89 -4.96 -7.67
N LEU A 100 37.52 -5.77 -6.67
CA LEU A 100 36.26 -5.62 -5.95
C LEU A 100 36.25 -4.38 -5.06
N VAL A 101 37.37 -4.03 -4.42
CA VAL A 101 37.50 -2.78 -3.65
C VAL A 101 37.35 -1.56 -4.55
N GLU A 102 38.04 -1.49 -5.70
CA GLU A 102 37.88 -0.37 -6.65
C GLU A 102 36.45 -0.29 -7.20
N LEU A 103 35.82 -1.44 -7.47
CA LEU A 103 34.41 -1.48 -7.89
C LEU A 103 33.48 -0.91 -6.82
N LEU A 104 33.64 -1.33 -5.57
CA LEU A 104 32.82 -0.87 -4.46
C LEU A 104 33.01 0.63 -4.22
N GLU A 105 34.25 1.12 -4.28
CA GLU A 105 34.57 2.55 -4.20
C GLU A 105 33.81 3.36 -5.27
N ALA A 106 33.85 2.91 -6.54
CA ALA A 106 33.14 3.58 -7.63
C ALA A 106 31.61 3.61 -7.41
N VAL A 107 31.02 2.52 -6.90
CA VAL A 107 29.57 2.44 -6.62
C VAL A 107 29.17 3.35 -5.46
N ILE A 108 29.99 3.42 -4.41
CA ILE A 108 29.73 4.28 -3.24
C ILE A 108 29.79 5.75 -3.63
N GLU A 109 30.80 6.17 -4.39
CA GLU A 109 30.97 7.55 -4.86
C GLU A 109 29.83 7.99 -5.81
N ASP A 110 29.25 7.07 -6.59
CA ASP A 110 28.09 7.35 -7.47
C ASP A 110 26.79 7.66 -6.68
N HIS A 111 26.70 7.26 -5.41
CA HIS A 111 25.48 7.39 -4.59
C HIS A 111 25.62 8.29 -3.36
N ARG A 112 26.85 8.59 -2.93
CA ARG A 112 27.14 9.51 -1.83
C ARG A 112 26.90 10.95 -2.27
N ASP A 113 26.31 11.77 -1.41
CA ASP A 113 26.25 13.21 -1.63
C ASP A 113 27.62 13.86 -1.35
N VAL A 114 28.50 13.80 -2.35
CA VAL A 114 29.87 14.34 -2.28
C VAL A 114 29.85 15.86 -2.05
N ALA A 115 28.90 16.57 -2.67
CA ALA A 115 28.80 18.03 -2.57
C ALA A 115 28.43 18.48 -1.15
N ALA A 116 27.58 17.72 -0.46
CA ALA A 116 27.19 17.99 0.92
C ALA A 116 28.11 17.34 1.97
N GLY A 117 29.23 16.72 1.56
CA GLY A 117 30.19 16.09 2.48
C GLY A 117 29.62 14.88 3.25
N GLN A 118 28.70 14.13 2.66
CA GLN A 118 28.03 13.01 3.34
C GLN A 118 29.03 11.92 3.76
N GLY A 119 29.05 11.58 5.06
CA GLY A 119 29.86 10.46 5.58
C GLY A 119 29.28 9.07 5.23
N VAL A 120 30.09 8.04 5.38
CA VAL A 120 29.75 6.65 5.03
C VAL A 120 30.00 5.71 6.20
N VAL A 121 29.10 4.76 6.43
CA VAL A 121 29.29 3.64 7.36
C VAL A 121 29.32 2.34 6.57
N LEU A 122 30.37 1.54 6.76
CA LEU A 122 30.54 0.26 6.06
C LEU A 122 30.05 -0.90 6.92
N ILE A 123 29.18 -1.75 6.38
CA ILE A 123 28.61 -2.92 7.07
C ILE A 123 28.88 -4.17 6.22
N GLY A 124 29.80 -5.02 6.68
CA GLY A 124 30.26 -6.19 5.96
C GLY A 124 30.03 -7.50 6.71
N HIS A 125 29.70 -8.56 5.98
CA HIS A 125 29.65 -9.94 6.49
C HIS A 125 30.71 -10.79 5.81
N SER A 126 31.44 -11.62 6.58
CA SER A 126 32.40 -12.59 6.04
C SER A 126 33.42 -11.91 5.10
N MET A 127 33.49 -12.31 3.82
CA MET A 127 34.33 -11.64 2.81
C MET A 127 34.00 -10.14 2.65
N GLY A 128 32.73 -9.75 2.80
CA GLY A 128 32.33 -8.33 2.79
C GLY A 128 32.94 -7.53 3.93
N ALA A 129 33.13 -8.12 5.12
CA ALA A 129 33.81 -7.45 6.24
C ALA A 129 35.28 -7.16 5.90
N SER A 130 35.90 -8.06 5.14
CA SER A 130 37.27 -7.91 4.67
C SER A 130 37.42 -6.81 3.60
N LEU A 131 36.51 -6.75 2.63
CA LEU A 131 36.48 -5.67 1.64
C LEU A 131 36.22 -4.32 2.30
N ALA A 132 35.32 -4.28 3.29
CA ALA A 132 35.03 -3.08 4.07
C ALA A 132 36.26 -2.59 4.86
N ALA A 133 37.03 -3.50 5.47
CA ALA A 133 38.25 -3.16 6.17
C ALA A 133 39.35 -2.61 5.23
N LEU A 134 39.43 -3.11 3.99
CA LEU A 134 40.34 -2.58 2.98
C LEU A 134 39.92 -1.17 2.53
N LEU A 135 38.63 -0.95 2.28
CA LEU A 135 38.08 0.37 1.92
C LEU A 135 38.26 1.44 3.02
N ALA A 136 38.18 1.03 4.29
CA ALA A 136 38.31 1.94 5.42
C ALA A 136 39.77 2.26 5.80
N ASN A 137 40.76 1.55 5.24
CA ASN A 137 42.13 1.66 5.72
C ASN A 137 42.95 2.72 4.95
N PRO A 138 43.47 3.76 5.61
CA PRO A 138 44.24 4.84 4.97
C PRO A 138 45.58 4.38 4.37
N ARG A 139 46.06 3.17 4.73
CA ARG A 139 47.30 2.59 4.20
C ARG A 139 47.09 1.80 2.91
N VAL A 140 45.84 1.55 2.55
CA VAL A 140 45.48 0.90 1.28
C VAL A 140 45.28 2.00 0.26
N GLN A 141 46.08 1.97 -0.81
CA GLN A 141 45.97 2.96 -1.86
C GLN A 141 44.74 2.67 -2.72
N THR A 142 43.69 3.47 -2.55
CA THR A 142 42.46 3.45 -3.35
C THR A 142 42.46 4.59 -4.36
N LYS A 143 41.48 4.64 -5.28
CA LYS A 143 41.45 5.62 -6.37
C LYS A 143 40.94 6.98 -5.91
N THR A 144 40.08 6.99 -4.89
CA THR A 144 39.56 8.18 -4.22
C THR A 144 39.99 8.20 -2.76
N GLU A 145 39.77 9.33 -2.10
CA GLU A 145 39.98 9.49 -0.66
C GLU A 145 38.76 9.01 0.15
N LEU A 146 38.00 8.01 -0.34
CA LEU A 146 36.77 7.53 0.34
C LEU A 146 37.00 7.19 1.82
N HIS A 147 38.17 6.66 2.16
CA HIS A 147 38.55 6.31 3.53
C HIS A 147 38.49 7.51 4.51
N THR A 148 38.66 8.75 4.04
CA THR A 148 38.53 9.96 4.88
C THR A 148 37.08 10.27 5.26
N HIS A 149 36.12 9.69 4.54
CA HIS A 149 34.68 9.87 4.77
C HIS A 149 34.04 8.66 5.47
N VAL A 150 34.81 7.62 5.80
CA VAL A 150 34.31 6.46 6.53
C VAL A 150 34.24 6.78 8.02
N LEU A 151 33.01 6.89 8.54
CA LEU A 151 32.73 7.23 9.93
C LEU A 151 32.73 6.00 10.85
N GLY A 152 32.52 4.79 10.34
CA GLY A 152 32.50 3.58 11.15
C GLY A 152 32.44 2.30 10.33
N LEU A 153 32.84 1.19 10.96
CA LEU A 153 32.86 -0.15 10.37
C LEU A 153 32.13 -1.16 11.27
N VAL A 154 31.17 -1.88 10.69
CA VAL A 154 30.56 -3.07 11.31
C VAL A 154 31.01 -4.30 10.54
N ALA A 155 31.67 -5.22 11.25
CA ALA A 155 32.24 -6.43 10.69
C ALA A 155 31.63 -7.67 11.35
N ILE A 156 30.78 -8.37 10.58
CA ILE A 156 30.00 -9.53 11.01
C ILE A 156 30.67 -10.80 10.50
N CYS A 157 30.91 -11.77 11.38
CA CYS A 157 31.65 -12.99 11.07
C CYS A 157 32.97 -12.70 10.31
N PRO A 158 33.80 -11.73 10.75
CA PRO A 158 35.01 -11.38 10.03
C PRO A 158 36.07 -12.49 10.15
N THR A 159 37.00 -12.48 9.21
CA THR A 159 38.19 -13.34 9.26
C THR A 159 39.45 -12.50 9.22
N ALA A 160 40.45 -12.93 9.98
CA ALA A 160 41.77 -12.30 9.98
C ALA A 160 42.91 -13.31 9.91
N THR A 161 42.62 -14.60 10.04
CA THR A 161 43.60 -15.67 9.83
C THR A 161 43.94 -15.81 8.35
N GLN A 162 45.19 -15.48 7.99
CA GLN A 162 45.69 -15.65 6.63
C GLN A 162 46.11 -17.10 6.32
N PHE A 163 45.97 -17.48 5.06
CA PHE A 163 46.40 -18.78 4.56
C PHE A 163 47.93 -18.88 4.49
N ARG A 164 48.51 -20.00 4.93
CA ARG A 164 49.95 -20.27 4.77
C ARG A 164 50.31 -20.56 3.31
N PRO A 165 51.55 -20.31 2.83
CA PRO A 165 51.94 -20.54 1.44
C PRO A 165 51.61 -21.95 0.91
N ARG A 166 51.87 -22.99 1.72
CA ARG A 166 51.54 -24.38 1.38
C ARG A 166 50.03 -24.62 1.23
N GLN A 167 49.21 -23.99 2.06
CA GLN A 167 47.75 -24.11 1.99
C GLN A 167 47.21 -23.42 0.73
N VAL A 168 47.74 -22.24 0.38
CA VAL A 168 47.36 -21.53 -0.85
C VAL A 168 47.64 -22.38 -2.09
N GLY A 169 48.79 -23.06 -2.15
CA GLY A 169 49.14 -23.95 -3.27
C GLY A 169 48.12 -25.09 -3.45
N VAL A 170 47.73 -25.75 -2.36
CA VAL A 170 46.72 -26.83 -2.39
C VAL A 170 45.34 -26.29 -2.78
N LEU A 171 44.92 -25.15 -2.21
CA LEU A 171 43.61 -24.56 -2.51
C LEU A 171 43.53 -24.09 -3.96
N ARG A 172 44.57 -23.47 -4.51
CA ARG A 172 44.61 -23.11 -5.93
C ARG A 172 44.53 -24.34 -6.84
N ALA A 173 45.25 -25.41 -6.52
CA ALA A 173 45.16 -26.66 -7.27
C ALA A 173 43.73 -27.25 -7.23
N ALA A 174 43.06 -27.23 -6.08
CA ALA A 174 41.67 -27.66 -5.94
C ALA A 174 40.69 -26.77 -6.72
N LEU A 175 40.90 -25.45 -6.73
CA LEU A 175 40.09 -24.50 -7.50
C LEU A 175 40.28 -24.62 -9.01
N CYS A 176 41.33 -25.29 -9.49
CA CYS A 176 41.58 -25.57 -10.91
C CYS A 176 40.90 -26.85 -11.43
N ILE A 177 40.22 -27.62 -10.57
CA ILE A 177 39.45 -28.81 -10.98
C ILE A 177 38.40 -28.42 -12.04
N PRO A 178 38.16 -29.26 -13.08
CA PRO A 178 37.11 -29.02 -14.06
C PRO A 178 35.73 -28.76 -13.41
N GLU A 179 34.99 -27.80 -13.95
CA GLU A 179 33.73 -27.31 -13.34
C GLU A 179 32.72 -28.44 -13.10
N PHE A 180 32.56 -29.37 -14.05
CA PHE A 180 31.63 -30.49 -13.89
C PHE A 180 31.98 -31.42 -12.71
N ILE A 181 33.27 -31.61 -12.39
CA ILE A 181 33.70 -32.41 -11.24
C ILE A 181 33.41 -31.65 -9.94
N PHE A 182 33.66 -30.34 -9.95
CA PHE A 182 33.37 -29.47 -8.82
C PHE A 182 31.86 -29.39 -8.53
N ASP A 183 31.02 -29.37 -9.57
CA ASP A 183 29.57 -29.43 -9.45
C ASP A 183 29.07 -30.76 -8.89
N LEU A 184 29.68 -31.89 -9.30
CA LEU A 184 29.39 -33.20 -8.72
C LEU A 184 29.74 -33.24 -7.22
N TRP A 185 30.87 -32.66 -6.83
CA TRP A 185 31.25 -32.54 -5.42
C TRP A 185 30.28 -31.68 -4.62
N ARG A 186 29.87 -30.51 -5.15
CA ARG A 186 28.84 -29.66 -4.52
C ARG A 186 27.47 -30.33 -4.46
N ALA A 187 27.10 -31.09 -5.47
CA ALA A 187 25.86 -31.88 -5.47
C ALA A 187 25.91 -32.99 -4.41
N TRP A 188 27.07 -33.61 -4.20
CA TRP A 188 27.30 -34.56 -3.12
C TRP A 188 27.23 -33.91 -1.74
N ASP A 189 27.88 -32.75 -1.53
CA ASP A 189 27.88 -31.98 -0.27
C ASP A 189 26.47 -31.51 0.14
N ARG A 190 25.54 -31.40 -0.83
CA ARG A 190 24.13 -31.05 -0.63
C ARG A 190 23.19 -32.24 -0.38
N ARG A 191 23.67 -33.49 -0.44
CA ARG A 191 22.82 -34.65 -0.13
C ARG A 191 22.35 -34.59 1.32
N GLY A 192 21.07 -34.88 1.56
CA GLY A 192 20.41 -34.70 2.85
C GLY A 192 19.55 -33.44 2.96
N GLY A 193 19.52 -32.59 1.91
CA GLY A 193 18.62 -31.44 1.86
C GLY A 193 18.95 -30.40 2.94
N LEU A 194 17.94 -30.06 3.76
CA LEU A 194 18.09 -29.13 4.89
C LEU A 194 19.05 -29.65 5.97
N GLU A 195 19.22 -30.97 6.06
CA GLU A 195 20.14 -31.61 7.00
C GLU A 195 21.47 -32.01 6.32
N SER A 196 21.79 -31.40 5.18
CA SER A 196 23.04 -31.69 4.47
C SER A 196 24.25 -31.06 5.17
N PRO A 197 25.46 -31.66 5.01
CA PRO A 197 26.70 -31.07 5.51
C PRO A 197 26.95 -29.63 5.03
N SER A 198 26.53 -29.32 3.79
CA SER A 198 26.63 -27.96 3.22
C SER A 198 25.78 -26.91 3.94
N VAL A 199 24.74 -27.32 4.67
CA VAL A 199 23.87 -26.43 5.46
C VAL A 199 24.40 -26.32 6.88
N HIS A 200 24.61 -27.44 7.57
CA HIS A 200 25.09 -27.46 8.95
C HIS A 200 26.43 -26.75 9.14
N ARG A 201 27.33 -26.79 8.14
CA ARG A 201 28.60 -26.07 8.17
C ARG A 201 28.43 -24.56 8.37
N PHE A 202 27.35 -23.98 7.87
CA PHE A 202 27.12 -22.54 7.92
C PHE A 202 26.21 -22.14 9.08
N VAL A 203 25.15 -22.89 9.34
CA VAL A 203 24.13 -22.46 10.32
C VAL A 203 24.18 -23.21 11.64
N GLY A 204 24.90 -24.33 11.72
CA GLY A 204 24.90 -25.21 12.89
C GLY A 204 23.89 -26.35 12.77
N LEU A 205 24.04 -27.36 13.63
CA LEU A 205 23.12 -28.52 13.70
C LEU A 205 21.77 -28.13 14.32
N ASP A 206 21.84 -27.30 15.36
CA ASP A 206 20.71 -26.87 16.18
C ASP A 206 19.97 -25.66 15.60
N ALA A 207 20.31 -25.24 14.37
CA ALA A 207 19.60 -24.18 13.68
C ALA A 207 18.14 -24.54 13.38
N ASP A 208 17.26 -23.55 13.43
CA ASP A 208 15.85 -23.72 13.08
C ASP A 208 15.66 -24.06 11.59
N ALA A 209 14.49 -24.63 11.27
CA ALA A 209 14.19 -25.13 9.93
C ALA A 209 14.17 -24.02 8.87
N GLU A 210 13.78 -22.79 9.24
CA GLU A 210 13.75 -21.65 8.32
C GLU A 210 15.17 -21.19 7.99
N THR A 211 16.03 -21.04 8.99
CA THR A 211 17.46 -20.74 8.82
C THR A 211 18.15 -21.77 7.92
N LYS A 212 17.89 -23.07 8.15
CA LYS A 212 18.39 -24.16 7.30
C LYS A 212 17.89 -24.03 5.86
N ARG A 213 16.60 -23.69 5.66
CA ARG A 213 15.99 -23.48 4.33
C ARG A 213 16.60 -22.30 3.58
N LEU A 214 16.84 -21.18 4.26
CA LEU A 214 17.46 -19.99 3.67
C LEU A 214 18.90 -20.27 3.23
N GLN A 215 19.68 -20.97 4.07
CA GLN A 215 21.03 -21.42 3.70
C GLN A 215 21.01 -22.39 2.51
N TYR A 216 20.09 -23.36 2.52
CA TYR A 216 19.98 -24.32 1.44
C TYR A 216 19.65 -23.64 0.10
N ARG A 217 18.76 -22.64 0.11
CA ARG A 217 18.47 -21.79 -1.06
C ARG A 217 19.71 -21.04 -1.55
N PHE A 218 20.48 -20.43 -0.65
CA PHE A 218 21.73 -19.75 -1.00
C PHE A 218 22.74 -20.71 -1.67
N ASN A 219 22.83 -21.95 -1.18
CA ASN A 219 23.71 -22.98 -1.75
C ASN A 219 23.33 -23.37 -3.20
N PHE A 220 22.05 -23.21 -3.58
CA PHE A 220 21.58 -23.38 -4.96
C PHE A 220 21.82 -22.16 -5.85
N GLN A 221 21.62 -20.95 -5.32
CA GLN A 221 21.81 -19.71 -6.06
C GLN A 221 23.28 -19.41 -6.36
N SER A 222 24.19 -19.93 -5.53
CA SER A 222 25.63 -19.79 -5.70
C SER A 222 26.16 -20.57 -6.93
N ARG A 223 26.59 -19.83 -7.96
CA ARG A 223 27.19 -20.37 -9.19
C ARG A 223 28.63 -20.84 -8.93
N SER A 224 28.97 -22.07 -9.31
CA SER A 224 30.30 -22.65 -9.11
C SER A 224 31.42 -21.84 -9.74
N SER A 225 31.25 -21.36 -10.97
CA SER A 225 32.23 -20.52 -11.68
C SER A 225 32.51 -19.18 -11.00
N VAL A 226 31.50 -18.57 -10.38
CA VAL A 226 31.62 -17.31 -9.60
C VAL A 226 32.29 -17.59 -8.27
N TRP A 227 31.80 -18.58 -7.52
CA TRP A 227 32.36 -18.96 -6.22
C TRP A 227 33.85 -19.28 -6.30
N ARG A 228 34.26 -20.03 -7.33
CA ARG A 228 35.68 -20.37 -7.55
C ARG A 228 36.56 -19.14 -7.79
N ARG A 229 36.04 -18.13 -8.49
CA ARG A 229 36.76 -16.88 -8.76
C ARG A 229 36.87 -16.01 -7.52
N MET A 230 35.79 -15.87 -6.77
CA MET A 230 35.80 -15.17 -5.47
C MET A 230 36.78 -15.85 -4.50
N ALA A 231 36.72 -17.19 -4.38
CA ALA A 231 37.63 -17.96 -3.56
C ALA A 231 39.09 -17.82 -4.02
N TRP A 232 39.34 -17.79 -5.32
CA TRP A 232 40.68 -17.55 -5.86
C TRP A 232 41.19 -16.14 -5.57
N GLY A 233 40.33 -15.13 -5.72
CA GLY A 233 40.63 -13.73 -5.42
C GLY A 233 40.93 -13.48 -3.95
N ALA A 234 40.32 -14.25 -3.04
CA ALA A 234 40.57 -14.21 -1.61
C ALA A 234 41.94 -14.81 -1.21
N LEU A 235 42.57 -15.63 -2.05
CA LEU A 235 43.86 -16.25 -1.74
C LEU A 235 45.05 -15.32 -2.04
N PRO A 236 45.92 -15.03 -1.05
CA PRO A 236 47.03 -14.11 -1.25
C PRO A 236 48.08 -14.66 -2.23
N ARG A 237 48.86 -13.75 -2.83
CA ARG A 237 50.11 -14.08 -3.53
C ARG A 237 51.28 -13.75 -2.63
N PHE A 238 52.21 -14.67 -2.43
CA PHE A 238 53.40 -14.41 -1.63
C PHE A 238 54.49 -13.80 -2.50
N VAL A 239 54.94 -12.59 -2.13
CA VAL A 239 56.08 -11.87 -2.71
C VAL A 239 57.01 -11.53 -1.56
N ASP A 240 58.26 -11.96 -1.61
CA ASP A 240 59.26 -11.80 -0.53
C ASP A 240 58.76 -12.30 0.85
N ASP A 241 58.15 -13.49 0.87
CA ASP A 241 57.51 -14.11 2.05
C ASP A 241 56.40 -13.27 2.73
N ARG A 242 55.95 -12.19 2.07
CA ARG A 242 54.81 -11.38 2.52
C ARG A 242 53.59 -11.64 1.64
N PRO A 243 52.39 -11.82 2.22
CA PRO A 243 51.17 -11.93 1.45
C PRO A 243 50.83 -10.57 0.81
N ARG A 244 50.59 -10.57 -0.50
CA ARG A 244 50.02 -9.46 -1.28
C ARG A 244 48.69 -9.87 -1.86
N ASN A 245 47.71 -8.97 -1.81
CA ASN A 245 46.32 -9.16 -2.23
C ASN A 245 45.62 -10.28 -1.44
N GLY A 246 44.33 -10.47 -1.65
CA GLY A 246 43.54 -11.46 -0.90
C GLY A 246 43.05 -10.93 0.44
N MET A 247 42.64 -11.84 1.32
CA MET A 247 42.00 -11.45 2.58
C MET A 247 42.94 -10.63 3.49
N PRO A 248 42.42 -9.58 4.15
CA PRO A 248 43.20 -8.67 4.97
C PRO A 248 43.89 -9.41 6.12
N GLY A 249 45.17 -9.09 6.32
CA GLY A 249 45.92 -9.51 7.49
C GLY A 249 45.63 -8.62 8.70
N MET A 250 46.21 -8.99 9.84
CA MET A 250 46.10 -8.19 11.09
C MET A 250 46.64 -6.77 10.93
N ASP A 251 47.59 -6.55 10.01
CA ASP A 251 48.14 -5.24 9.68
C ASP A 251 47.10 -4.29 9.07
N VAL A 252 46.17 -4.82 8.27
CA VAL A 252 45.04 -4.05 7.72
C VAL A 252 44.07 -3.69 8.83
N TRP A 253 43.70 -4.65 9.68
CA TRP A 253 42.81 -4.39 10.82
C TRP A 253 43.44 -3.38 11.80
N ALA A 254 44.74 -3.49 12.12
CA ALA A 254 45.47 -2.53 12.97
C ALA A 254 45.61 -1.11 12.36
N GLY A 255 45.36 -0.97 11.06
CA GLY A 255 45.38 0.31 10.33
C GLY A 255 44.12 1.14 10.51
N LEU A 256 43.02 0.56 11.00
CA LEU A 256 41.73 1.23 11.16
C LEU A 256 41.75 2.27 12.29
N ASN A 257 41.22 3.46 11.98
CA ASN A 257 41.20 4.63 12.86
C ASN A 257 39.79 5.26 13.01
N MET A 258 38.78 4.41 13.11
CA MET A 258 37.38 4.78 13.31
C MET A 258 36.75 3.76 14.28
N PRO A 259 35.54 4.02 14.80
CA PRO A 259 34.76 3.01 15.51
C PRO A 259 34.63 1.70 14.72
N VAL A 260 34.90 0.56 15.37
CA VAL A 260 34.73 -0.78 14.80
C VAL A 260 33.84 -1.64 15.70
N PHE A 261 32.79 -2.22 15.12
CA PHE A 261 31.96 -3.22 15.78
C PHE A 261 32.19 -4.62 15.21
N LEU A 262 32.62 -5.56 16.05
CA LEU A 262 32.94 -6.93 15.68
C LEU A 262 31.86 -7.88 16.21
N VAL A 263 31.26 -8.67 15.32
CA VAL A 263 30.23 -9.65 15.70
C VAL A 263 30.59 -11.05 15.23
N GLY A 264 30.45 -12.06 16.10
CA GLY A 264 30.63 -13.47 15.76
C GLY A 264 29.55 -14.37 16.34
N GLY A 265 29.31 -15.53 15.73
CA GLY A 265 28.41 -16.57 16.25
C GLY A 265 29.20 -17.69 16.93
N GLU A 266 28.76 -18.15 18.10
CA GLU A 266 29.44 -19.23 18.83
C GLU A 266 29.39 -20.60 18.15
N ASP A 267 28.43 -20.83 17.25
CA ASP A 267 28.33 -22.07 16.46
C ASP A 267 28.81 -21.89 15.00
N ASP A 268 29.50 -20.78 14.71
CA ASP A 268 30.05 -20.51 13.38
C ASP A 268 31.26 -21.43 13.09
N GLN A 269 31.08 -22.40 12.20
CA GLN A 269 32.12 -23.33 11.77
C GLN A 269 32.94 -22.82 10.57
N VAL A 270 32.56 -21.69 9.97
CA VAL A 270 33.25 -21.08 8.81
C VAL A 270 34.24 -20.03 9.28
N THR A 271 33.80 -19.14 10.17
CA THR A 271 34.61 -18.12 10.83
C THR A 271 34.39 -18.22 12.34
N PRO A 272 35.17 -19.08 13.03
CA PRO A 272 35.00 -19.33 14.45
C PRO A 272 35.01 -18.03 15.27
N ALA A 273 34.19 -17.95 16.32
CA ALA A 273 34.06 -16.75 17.16
C ALA A 273 35.39 -16.24 17.77
N GLY A 274 36.44 -17.06 17.82
CA GLY A 274 37.78 -16.60 18.21
C GLY A 274 38.43 -15.61 17.21
N GLU A 275 37.96 -15.53 15.96
CA GLU A 275 38.47 -14.56 14.98
C GLU A 275 38.21 -13.11 15.43
N VAL A 276 37.03 -12.82 16.01
CA VAL A 276 36.72 -11.46 16.49
C VAL A 276 37.64 -11.03 17.63
N ASP A 277 38.06 -11.95 18.51
CA ASP A 277 39.00 -11.65 19.59
C ASP A 277 40.37 -11.27 19.06
N LYS A 278 40.85 -11.99 18.04
CA LYS A 278 42.15 -11.72 17.43
C LYS A 278 42.18 -10.35 16.77
N ILE A 279 41.10 -9.99 16.05
CA ILE A 279 40.96 -8.69 15.39
C ILE A 279 40.90 -7.58 16.44
N ALA A 280 40.10 -7.76 17.49
CA ALA A 280 40.01 -6.79 18.57
C ALA A 280 41.34 -6.55 19.26
N ALA A 281 42.08 -7.61 19.58
CA ALA A 281 43.42 -7.50 20.17
C ALA A 281 44.37 -6.68 19.27
N SER A 282 44.30 -6.89 17.95
CA SER A 282 45.09 -6.13 16.97
C SER A 282 44.67 -4.66 16.87
N LEU A 283 43.39 -4.34 17.05
CA LEU A 283 42.87 -2.98 17.03
C LEU A 283 43.26 -2.19 18.29
N SER A 284 43.35 -2.86 19.45
CA SER A 284 43.69 -2.28 20.76
C SER A 284 45.20 -2.20 21.05
N ALA A 285 46.03 -3.02 20.40
CA ALA A 285 47.48 -3.10 20.67
C ALA A 285 48.27 -1.79 20.42
N LYS A 286 47.67 -0.78 19.80
CA LYS A 286 48.28 0.55 19.59
C LYS A 286 48.16 1.50 20.78
N GLU A 287 47.23 1.28 21.71
CA GLU A 287 47.04 2.18 22.87
C GLU A 287 48.09 1.93 23.98
N ALA A 288 48.72 0.75 24.01
CA ALA A 288 49.74 0.40 25.00
C ALA A 288 51.17 0.89 24.63
N GLY A 289 51.34 1.58 23.49
CA GLY A 289 52.65 1.86 22.90
C GLY A 289 53.23 3.25 23.11
N THR A 290 52.54 4.16 23.81
CA THR A 290 53.03 5.52 24.05
C THR A 290 52.78 5.97 25.48
N VAL A 291 53.54 5.39 26.42
CA VAL A 291 53.90 6.05 27.68
C VAL A 291 55.40 5.87 27.89
N SER A 292 56.19 6.90 27.62
CA SER A 292 57.41 7.17 28.39
C SER A 292 57.86 8.62 28.25
N GLU A 293 57.89 9.30 29.40
CA GLU A 293 58.83 10.36 29.81
C GLU A 293 58.75 11.73 29.12
N ALA A 294 58.01 12.67 29.73
CA ALA A 294 58.57 13.94 30.21
C ALA A 294 57.58 14.71 31.11
N GLU A 295 57.99 14.81 32.39
CA GLU A 295 57.79 15.88 33.37
C GLU A 295 56.40 16.41 33.79
N ALA A 296 56.28 16.44 35.11
CA ALA A 296 55.21 17.00 35.91
C ALA A 296 55.21 18.54 35.87
N THR A 297 54.02 19.13 35.75
CA THR A 297 53.59 20.28 36.57
C THR A 297 52.09 20.42 36.47
N ALA A 298 51.41 20.38 37.62
CA ALA A 298 50.09 20.95 37.77
C ALA A 298 50.26 22.48 37.85
N ASP A 299 49.52 23.23 37.03
CA ASP A 299 49.09 24.57 37.41
C ASP A 299 47.79 24.96 36.70
N ASP A 300 46.90 25.55 37.50
CA ASP A 300 45.62 26.13 37.14
C ASP A 300 45.85 27.49 36.47
N GLY A 301 45.21 27.76 35.32
CA GLY A 301 45.13 29.14 34.79
C GLY A 301 44.81 29.25 33.29
N PRO A 302 43.88 30.13 32.87
CA PRO A 302 43.26 30.11 31.53
C PRO A 302 43.89 31.10 30.52
N ALA A 303 43.92 30.74 29.23
CA ALA A 303 43.88 31.62 28.04
C ALA A 303 44.06 30.75 26.77
N GLN A 304 43.02 30.54 25.96
CA GLN A 304 42.50 31.38 24.87
C GLN A 304 43.18 31.21 23.50
N ASP A 305 42.34 30.73 22.57
CA ASP A 305 42.18 31.07 21.15
C ASP A 305 43.22 30.65 20.11
N SER A 306 42.81 29.76 19.18
CA SER A 306 42.06 30.19 17.97
C SER A 306 42.03 29.09 16.88
N ALA A 307 40.84 28.59 16.53
CA ALA A 307 40.39 28.36 15.15
C ALA A 307 38.99 27.72 15.11
N SER A 308 38.00 28.57 14.84
CA SER A 308 36.64 28.33 14.33
C SER A 308 35.70 27.42 15.13
N GLU A 309 35.16 27.97 16.22
CA GLU A 309 33.78 27.70 16.61
C GLU A 309 32.84 28.26 15.53
N THR A 310 32.40 27.41 14.60
CA THR A 310 31.08 27.62 14.00
C THR A 310 30.07 27.17 15.02
N SER A 311 29.34 28.11 15.62
CA SER A 311 28.18 27.85 16.45
C SER A 311 27.25 26.86 15.73
N GLU A 312 27.26 25.59 16.14
CA GLU A 312 26.28 24.64 15.64
C GLU A 312 24.88 25.15 16.04
N PRO A 313 23.89 25.09 15.13
CA PRO A 313 22.52 25.51 15.43
C PRO A 313 21.99 24.76 16.68
N ASP A 314 21.36 25.50 17.60
CA ASP A 314 20.82 24.97 18.87
C ASP A 314 20.11 23.61 18.69
N GLY A 315 20.64 22.56 19.34
CA GLY A 315 19.96 21.27 19.51
C GLY A 315 20.19 20.18 18.45
N LEU A 316 21.21 20.30 17.57
CA LEU A 316 21.61 19.23 16.65
C LEU A 316 22.67 18.29 17.28
N PRO A 317 22.54 16.95 17.16
CA PRO A 317 23.59 16.03 17.55
C PRO A 317 24.82 16.21 16.66
N PRO A 318 26.03 16.04 17.21
CA PRO A 318 27.27 16.25 16.48
C PRO A 318 27.41 15.23 15.34
N LEU A 319 27.96 15.69 14.22
CA LEU A 319 28.35 14.86 13.08
C LEU A 319 29.87 14.98 12.88
N PRO A 320 30.67 14.22 13.67
CA PRO A 320 32.12 14.34 13.63
C PRO A 320 32.67 13.89 12.27
N ALA A 321 33.62 14.63 11.72
CA ALA A 321 34.34 14.24 10.51
C ALA A 321 35.15 12.95 10.73
N HIS A 322 35.68 12.76 11.94
CA HIS A 322 36.40 11.55 12.36
C HIS A 322 35.98 11.15 13.78
N PRO A 323 35.03 10.21 13.93
CA PRO A 323 34.61 9.74 15.26
C PRO A 323 35.75 9.04 16.00
N THR A 324 35.74 9.11 17.33
CA THR A 324 36.77 8.51 18.19
C THR A 324 36.84 7.00 17.97
N LYS A 325 38.05 6.46 17.79
CA LYS A 325 38.26 5.02 17.67
C LYS A 325 37.78 4.30 18.92
N VAL A 326 36.83 3.39 18.75
CA VAL A 326 36.31 2.48 19.78
C VAL A 326 36.16 1.09 19.17
N VAL A 327 36.45 0.05 19.94
CA VAL A 327 36.27 -1.35 19.50
C VAL A 327 35.22 -2.00 20.38
N THR A 328 34.09 -2.36 19.77
CA THR A 328 33.01 -3.09 20.44
C THR A 328 32.98 -4.52 19.91
N ILE A 329 32.78 -5.50 20.80
CA ILE A 329 32.74 -6.92 20.43
C ILE A 329 31.44 -7.52 20.96
N THR A 330 30.78 -8.33 20.14
CA THR A 330 29.67 -9.17 20.60
C THR A 330 29.78 -10.57 20.01
N LYS A 331 29.59 -11.57 20.86
CA LYS A 331 29.46 -12.97 20.44
C LYS A 331 28.05 -13.42 20.75
N LEU A 332 27.31 -13.81 19.70
CA LEU A 332 25.97 -14.34 19.88
C LEU A 332 26.07 -15.82 20.30
N PRO A 333 25.34 -16.22 21.36
CA PRO A 333 25.45 -17.57 21.88
C PRO A 333 24.87 -18.60 20.92
N LYS A 334 25.19 -19.88 21.15
CA LYS A 334 24.57 -20.99 20.40
C LYS A 334 23.03 -20.90 20.42
N PRO A 335 22.34 -21.16 19.30
CA PRO A 335 22.83 -21.78 18.06
C PRO A 335 23.29 -20.78 16.98
N ALA A 336 23.75 -19.57 17.32
CA ALA A 336 24.17 -18.59 16.31
C ALA A 336 25.39 -19.07 15.48
N GLY A 337 25.16 -19.42 14.22
CA GLY A 337 26.18 -19.78 13.23
C GLY A 337 26.60 -18.62 12.30
N HIS A 338 27.24 -18.95 11.17
CA HIS A 338 27.64 -17.99 10.13
C HIS A 338 26.46 -17.24 9.50
N GLY A 339 25.27 -17.86 9.54
CA GLY A 339 24.02 -17.32 9.02
C GLY A 339 23.31 -16.29 9.89
N LEU A 340 23.98 -15.76 10.93
CA LEU A 340 23.35 -14.92 11.95
C LEU A 340 22.71 -13.62 11.43
N LEU A 341 22.99 -13.21 10.19
CA LEU A 341 22.41 -12.03 9.54
C LEU A 341 21.04 -12.26 8.87
N TYR A 342 20.67 -13.52 8.62
CA TYR A 342 19.38 -13.90 8.02
C TYR A 342 18.62 -14.94 8.85
N ALA A 343 19.23 -15.47 9.91
CA ALA A 343 18.53 -16.33 10.85
C ALA A 343 17.49 -15.52 11.64
N PRO A 344 16.20 -15.94 11.66
CA PRO A 344 15.13 -15.19 12.30
C PRO A 344 15.40 -14.83 13.78
N ALA A 345 16.08 -15.73 14.50
CA ALA A 345 16.39 -15.54 15.92
C ALA A 345 17.47 -14.47 16.18
N THR A 346 18.43 -14.27 15.28
CA THR A 346 19.61 -13.42 15.53
C THR A 346 19.62 -12.15 14.70
N ALA A 347 18.98 -12.12 13.52
CA ALA A 347 18.97 -10.95 12.65
C ALA A 347 18.34 -9.70 13.32
N PRO A 348 17.24 -9.79 14.10
CA PRO A 348 16.70 -8.64 14.83
C PRO A 348 17.65 -8.15 15.93
N ILE A 349 18.23 -9.07 16.71
CA ILE A 349 19.21 -8.76 17.76
C ILE A 349 20.40 -8.02 17.18
N LEU A 350 20.93 -8.54 16.06
CA LEU A 350 22.05 -7.95 15.35
C LEU A 350 21.74 -6.55 14.83
N ALA A 351 20.57 -6.32 14.25
CA ALA A 351 20.15 -5.00 13.80
C ALA A 351 20.06 -4.00 14.96
N GLY A 352 19.55 -4.43 16.12
CA GLY A 352 19.50 -3.62 17.35
C GLY A 352 20.90 -3.23 17.84
N LEU A 353 21.81 -4.20 17.93
CA LEU A 353 23.20 -3.97 18.34
C LEU A 353 23.95 -3.04 17.38
N ILE A 354 23.73 -3.19 16.07
CA ILE A 354 24.32 -2.30 15.07
C ILE A 354 23.78 -0.89 15.24
N SER A 355 22.46 -0.71 15.38
CA SER A 355 21.83 0.60 15.59
C SER A 355 22.36 1.29 16.85
N ASP A 356 22.54 0.55 17.94
CA ASP A 356 23.10 1.04 19.19
C ASP A 356 24.56 1.51 19.05
N PHE A 357 25.39 0.70 18.37
CA PHE A 357 26.77 1.05 18.07
C PHE A 357 26.86 2.33 17.21
N LEU A 358 26.04 2.43 16.16
CA LEU A 358 26.03 3.58 15.26
C LEU A 358 25.61 4.87 15.98
N LEU A 359 24.58 4.79 16.81
CA LEU A 359 24.16 5.91 17.66
C LEU A 359 25.27 6.35 18.62
N SER A 360 25.83 5.39 19.36
CA SER A 360 26.73 5.67 20.49
C SER A 360 28.13 6.08 20.07
N HIS A 361 28.62 5.57 18.94
CA HIS A 361 30.02 5.74 18.56
C HIS A 361 30.23 6.42 17.21
N VAL A 362 29.20 6.51 16.34
CA VAL A 362 29.32 7.15 15.03
C VAL A 362 28.68 8.54 15.03
N THR A 363 27.36 8.64 15.22
CA THR A 363 26.67 9.94 15.37
C THR A 363 25.28 9.79 15.98
N GLY A 364 24.93 10.73 16.86
CA GLY A 364 23.58 10.87 17.41
C GLY A 364 22.50 11.13 16.36
N ARG A 365 22.89 11.61 15.16
CA ARG A 365 21.95 11.86 14.06
C ARG A 365 21.33 10.60 13.49
N LEU A 366 21.91 9.42 13.73
CA LEU A 366 21.35 8.12 13.35
C LEU A 366 20.32 7.59 14.36
N SER A 367 20.09 8.29 15.48
CA SER A 367 19.04 7.92 16.41
C SER A 367 17.66 8.16 15.80
N LEU A 368 16.86 7.10 15.68
CA LEU A 368 15.45 7.23 15.33
C LEU A 368 14.70 8.15 16.30
N GLY A 369 14.94 8.01 17.61
CA GLY A 369 14.33 8.87 18.64
C GLY A 369 14.59 10.37 18.40
N TRP A 370 15.86 10.77 18.22
CA TRP A 370 16.20 12.14 17.85
C TRP A 370 15.61 12.57 16.51
N GLN A 371 15.68 11.76 15.45
CA GLN A 371 15.13 12.12 14.14
C GLN A 371 13.64 12.38 14.21
N LEU A 372 12.90 11.53 14.92
CA LEU A 372 11.46 11.73 15.17
C LEU A 372 11.20 12.99 15.99
N GLN A 373 11.99 13.23 17.06
CA GLN A 373 11.90 14.46 17.84
C GLN A 373 12.14 15.71 16.98
N TYR A 374 13.10 15.66 16.06
CA TYR A 374 13.44 16.77 15.18
C TYR A 374 12.32 17.02 14.15
N LEU A 375 11.82 15.96 13.52
CA LEU A 375 10.73 16.03 12.53
C LEU A 375 9.37 16.44 13.15
N CYS A 376 9.16 16.17 14.44
CA CYS A 376 7.93 16.54 15.15
C CYS A 376 7.91 17.98 15.70
N ARG A 377 8.93 18.82 15.45
CA ARG A 377 8.98 20.21 15.93
C ARG A 377 8.10 21.18 15.15
N ASP A 378 7.86 20.91 13.86
CA ASP A 378 7.01 21.75 13.01
C ASP A 378 6.09 20.87 12.15
N GLY A 379 4.82 20.74 12.54
CA GLY A 379 3.87 20.02 11.71
C GLY A 379 2.45 19.89 12.27
N LYS A 380 1.51 20.57 11.61
CA LYS A 380 0.04 20.50 11.71
C LYS A 380 -0.60 19.08 11.78
N TRP A 381 0.17 17.99 11.65
CA TRP A 381 -0.34 16.61 11.63
C TRP A 381 -0.78 16.07 12.99
N ASP A 382 -0.44 16.77 14.08
CA ASP A 382 -0.41 16.16 15.41
C ASP A 382 -1.55 16.57 16.34
N VAL A 383 -2.62 17.23 15.88
CA VAL A 383 -3.66 17.76 16.79
C VAL A 383 -4.94 16.90 16.80
N LYS A 384 -5.53 16.60 15.63
CA LYS A 384 -6.81 15.84 15.56
C LYS A 384 -6.68 14.35 15.92
N ASN A 385 -5.64 13.68 15.43
CA ASN A 385 -5.39 12.28 15.77
C ASN A 385 -4.83 12.11 17.19
N LEU A 386 -4.15 13.14 17.70
CA LEU A 386 -3.60 13.14 19.05
C LEU A 386 -4.68 13.25 20.11
N GLU A 387 -5.70 14.08 19.94
CA GLU A 387 -6.81 14.13 20.90
C GLU A 387 -7.55 12.79 21.00
N LYS A 388 -7.83 12.16 19.85
CA LYS A 388 -8.43 10.82 19.81
C LYS A 388 -7.52 9.77 20.45
N TRP A 389 -6.22 9.82 20.17
CA TRP A 389 -5.23 8.93 20.77
C TRP A 389 -5.06 9.18 22.28
N ARG A 390 -5.13 10.44 22.74
CA ARG A 390 -5.07 10.83 24.16
C ARG A 390 -6.28 10.31 24.93
N LYS A 391 -7.48 10.40 24.34
CA LYS A 391 -8.74 9.86 24.90
C LYS A 391 -8.73 8.33 25.05
N VAL A 392 -7.88 7.63 24.29
CA VAL A 392 -7.74 6.17 24.42
C VAL A 392 -6.81 5.84 25.58
N ALA A 393 -7.25 4.94 26.46
CA ALA A 393 -6.44 4.47 27.58
C ALA A 393 -5.09 3.91 27.08
N PRO A 394 -3.95 4.29 27.68
CA PRO A 394 -2.62 3.77 27.37
C PRO A 394 -2.54 2.24 27.26
N VAL A 395 -3.07 1.55 28.27
CA VAL A 395 -3.02 0.10 28.46
C VAL A 395 -4.38 -0.40 28.91
N SER A 396 -4.81 -1.57 28.44
CA SER A 396 -6.05 -2.23 28.87
C SER A 396 -5.91 -2.95 30.21
N GLU A 397 -7.03 -3.36 30.79
CA GLU A 397 -7.03 -4.40 31.83
C GLU A 397 -6.50 -5.74 31.28
N PRO A 398 -6.13 -6.72 32.14
CA PRO A 398 -5.66 -8.03 31.68
C PRO A 398 -6.68 -8.74 30.78
N VAL A 399 -6.21 -9.27 29.66
CA VAL A 399 -7.00 -10.05 28.70
C VAL A 399 -6.56 -11.51 28.77
N GLY A 400 -7.45 -12.37 29.24
CA GLY A 400 -7.25 -13.82 29.29
C GLY A 400 -5.99 -14.29 30.04
N GLY A 401 -5.50 -13.47 30.99
CA GLY A 401 -4.31 -13.77 31.80
C GLY A 401 -2.98 -13.79 31.05
N VAL A 402 -2.96 -13.36 29.78
CA VAL A 402 -1.76 -13.38 28.93
C VAL A 402 -1.44 -12.00 28.38
N PHE A 403 -2.46 -11.24 27.98
CA PHE A 403 -2.24 -10.02 27.21
C PHE A 403 -2.70 -8.74 27.93
N ARG A 404 -2.12 -7.63 27.49
CA ARG A 404 -2.70 -6.29 27.64
C ARG A 404 -2.68 -5.58 26.28
N ALA A 405 -3.80 -5.03 25.85
CA ALA A 405 -3.86 -4.21 24.65
C ALA A 405 -3.30 -2.82 24.94
N ILE A 406 -2.39 -2.34 24.09
CA ILE A 406 -1.73 -1.04 24.24
C ILE A 406 -2.09 -0.16 23.02
N LYS A 407 -2.19 1.16 23.20
CA LYS A 407 -2.12 2.10 22.06
C LYS A 407 -0.66 2.33 21.66
N THR A 408 -0.36 2.72 20.42
CA THR A 408 1.04 3.01 20.02
C THR A 408 1.66 4.03 20.94
N LEU A 409 2.91 3.82 21.36
CA LEU A 409 3.67 4.81 22.12
C LEU A 409 4.09 5.97 21.20
N ARG A 410 4.51 7.09 21.78
CA ARG A 410 5.05 8.22 21.05
C ARG A 410 6.32 8.72 21.72
N GLU A 411 7.37 8.98 20.95
CA GLU A 411 8.68 9.34 21.52
C GLU A 411 8.66 10.57 22.44
N VAL A 412 7.85 11.57 22.10
CA VAL A 412 7.77 12.87 22.78
C VAL A 412 6.56 13.04 23.70
N ASP A 413 5.74 12.00 23.90
CA ASP A 413 4.53 12.14 24.71
C ASP A 413 4.84 12.05 26.22
N GLU A 414 4.27 12.97 26.98
CA GLU A 414 4.51 13.11 28.42
C GLU A 414 3.90 11.96 29.23
N GLU A 415 2.89 11.26 28.72
CA GLU A 415 2.14 10.23 29.45
C GLU A 415 2.34 8.81 28.92
N HIS A 416 2.64 8.65 27.63
CA HIS A 416 2.73 7.36 26.94
C HIS A 416 3.89 7.29 25.92
N SER A 417 5.08 7.69 26.38
CA SER A 417 6.38 7.47 25.74
C SER A 417 7.09 6.22 26.28
N PRO A 418 8.10 5.65 25.58
CA PRO A 418 8.81 4.45 26.04
C PRO A 418 9.32 4.55 27.48
N ARG A 419 9.92 5.69 27.85
CA ARG A 419 10.43 5.95 29.20
C ARG A 419 9.32 5.86 30.26
N VAL A 420 8.25 6.64 30.07
CA VAL A 420 7.12 6.70 31.01
C VAL A 420 6.38 5.36 31.05
N PHE A 421 6.31 4.66 29.92
CA PHE A 421 5.71 3.34 29.84
C PHE A 421 6.48 2.30 30.64
N VAL A 422 7.81 2.27 30.54
CA VAL A 422 8.66 1.38 31.34
C VAL A 422 8.50 1.65 32.83
N GLU A 423 8.54 2.93 33.24
CA GLU A 423 8.37 3.34 34.64
C GLU A 423 7.02 2.86 35.21
N ARG A 424 5.95 2.93 34.42
CA ARG A 424 4.59 2.58 34.88
C ARG A 424 4.25 1.09 34.73
N TRP A 425 4.74 0.42 33.68
CA TRP A 425 4.27 -0.90 33.27
C TRP A 425 5.36 -1.97 33.18
N GLY A 426 6.65 -1.61 33.28
CA GLY A 426 7.77 -2.55 33.19
C GLY A 426 7.80 -3.62 34.29
N GLY A 427 7.06 -3.42 35.39
CA GLY A 427 6.82 -4.46 36.41
C GLY A 427 5.95 -5.62 35.92
N VAL A 428 5.01 -5.35 35.00
CA VAL A 428 3.95 -6.28 34.57
C VAL A 428 4.14 -6.71 33.11
N ILE A 429 4.37 -5.77 32.20
CA ILE A 429 4.52 -6.05 30.76
C ILE A 429 6.00 -6.29 30.49
N LYS A 430 6.33 -7.50 30.00
CA LYS A 430 7.73 -7.93 29.76
C LYS A 430 8.10 -8.04 28.30
N ASP A 431 7.09 -8.08 27.44
CA ASP A 431 7.24 -8.17 25.98
C ASP A 431 6.14 -7.33 25.32
N ILE A 432 6.45 -6.68 24.20
CA ILE A 432 5.51 -5.93 23.37
C ILE A 432 5.54 -6.48 21.95
N ILE A 433 4.38 -6.82 21.41
CA ILE A 433 4.17 -7.18 20.01
C ILE A 433 3.54 -5.99 19.30
N ASP A 434 4.31 -5.36 18.42
CA ASP A 434 3.84 -4.32 17.51
C ASP A 434 3.33 -4.93 16.22
N ILE A 435 2.01 -4.93 16.06
CA ILE A 435 1.34 -5.49 14.88
C ILE A 435 1.08 -4.46 13.77
N SER A 436 1.54 -3.21 13.91
CA SER A 436 1.38 -2.17 12.90
C SER A 436 2.23 -2.46 11.66
N HIS A 437 1.77 -2.00 10.48
CA HIS A 437 2.51 -2.17 9.23
C HIS A 437 3.73 -1.22 9.18
N ASP A 438 3.50 0.03 9.58
CA ASP A 438 4.51 1.09 9.55
C ASP A 438 5.55 0.91 10.65
N ASN A 439 6.70 1.57 10.51
CA ASN A 439 7.69 1.62 11.58
C ASN A 439 7.12 2.35 12.82
N PRO A 440 7.52 1.96 14.04
CA PRO A 440 7.05 2.61 15.24
C PRO A 440 7.43 4.10 15.25
N VAL A 441 6.51 4.95 15.71
CA VAL A 441 6.70 6.41 15.90
C VAL A 441 7.42 6.73 17.23
N TYR A 442 8.18 5.76 17.73
CA TYR A 442 8.94 5.78 18.96
C TYR A 442 10.11 4.82 18.83
N ASP A 443 11.13 4.99 19.65
CA ASP A 443 12.30 4.13 19.70
C ASP A 443 12.05 2.93 20.63
N PRO A 444 11.95 1.69 20.08
CA PRO A 444 11.72 0.51 20.89
C PRO A 444 12.84 0.22 21.89
N ARG A 445 14.05 0.73 21.67
CA ARG A 445 15.18 0.54 22.60
C ARG A 445 14.92 1.14 23.97
N GLY A 446 14.11 2.20 24.04
CA GLY A 446 13.67 2.77 25.32
C GLY A 446 12.87 1.76 26.17
N LEU A 447 12.17 0.83 25.52
CA LEU A 447 11.47 -0.28 26.18
C LEU A 447 12.45 -1.37 26.63
N GLU A 448 13.40 -1.72 25.76
CA GLU A 448 14.40 -2.78 26.00
C GLU A 448 15.35 -2.43 27.14
N ALA A 449 15.80 -1.17 27.21
CA ALA A 449 16.57 -0.65 28.34
C ALA A 449 15.80 -0.75 29.66
N GLY A 450 14.47 -0.69 29.59
CA GLY A 450 13.54 -0.91 30.70
C GLY A 450 13.24 -2.37 31.02
N GLY A 451 13.85 -3.32 30.31
CA GLY A 451 13.60 -4.74 30.47
C GLY A 451 12.31 -5.25 29.80
N ILE A 452 11.73 -4.48 28.87
CA ILE A 452 10.59 -4.88 28.05
C ILE A 452 11.08 -5.20 26.63
N HIS A 453 10.93 -6.44 26.20
CA HIS A 453 11.40 -6.88 24.88
C HIS A 453 10.43 -6.48 23.77
N TYR A 454 10.92 -5.96 22.65
CA TYR A 454 10.07 -5.52 21.53
C TYR A 454 10.09 -6.53 20.38
N HIS A 455 8.91 -6.82 19.83
CA HIS A 455 8.69 -7.79 18.75
C HIS A 455 7.86 -7.14 17.65
N LYS A 456 8.38 -7.05 16.43
CA LYS A 456 7.64 -6.53 15.27
C LYS A 456 6.93 -7.67 14.53
N PHE A 457 5.61 -7.59 14.40
CA PHE A 457 4.78 -8.55 13.66
C PHE A 457 3.84 -7.80 12.70
N ALA A 458 4.40 -7.27 11.60
CA ALA A 458 3.67 -6.35 10.73
C ALA A 458 2.45 -7.00 10.05
N THR A 459 1.27 -6.42 10.25
CA THR A 459 0.01 -6.82 9.57
C THR A 459 -0.56 -5.68 8.75
N LEU A 460 -1.32 -5.98 7.70
CA LEU A 460 -2.01 -4.96 6.89
C LEU A 460 -3.11 -4.25 7.69
N SER A 461 -3.27 -2.94 7.47
CA SER A 461 -4.26 -2.13 8.19
C SER A 461 -5.67 -2.36 7.64
N LYS A 462 -6.69 -2.23 8.51
CA LYS A 462 -8.13 -2.30 8.19
C LYS A 462 -8.65 -3.64 7.63
N VAL A 463 -7.81 -4.67 7.52
CA VAL A 463 -8.21 -6.02 7.05
C VAL A 463 -7.89 -7.04 8.15
N PRO A 464 -8.72 -8.09 8.37
CA PRO A 464 -8.39 -9.17 9.28
C PRO A 464 -7.14 -9.94 8.83
N PRO A 465 -6.15 -10.17 9.72
CA PRO A 465 -4.98 -11.00 9.44
C PRO A 465 -5.35 -12.36 8.84
N SER A 466 -4.64 -12.76 7.79
CA SER A 466 -4.76 -14.07 7.12
C SER A 466 -4.46 -15.23 8.07
N ASP A 467 -4.86 -16.46 7.72
CA ASP A 467 -4.65 -17.62 8.59
C ASP A 467 -3.16 -17.94 8.78
N ALA A 468 -2.33 -17.56 7.81
CA ALA A 468 -0.88 -17.63 7.94
C ALA A 468 -0.34 -16.62 8.97
N GLU A 469 -0.87 -15.39 8.97
CA GLU A 469 -0.54 -14.37 9.97
C GLU A 469 -1.09 -14.72 11.35
N VAL A 470 -2.28 -15.33 11.46
CA VAL A 470 -2.83 -15.82 12.74
C VAL A 470 -1.94 -16.91 13.31
N ARG A 471 -1.54 -17.91 12.50
CA ARG A 471 -0.60 -18.96 12.93
C ARG A 471 0.75 -18.38 13.36
N GLY A 472 1.32 -17.50 12.55
CA GLY A 472 2.59 -16.84 12.89
C GLY A 472 2.52 -16.02 14.18
N PHE A 473 1.39 -15.35 14.44
CA PHE A 473 1.17 -14.65 15.71
C PHE A 473 1.08 -15.61 16.90
N ILE A 474 0.37 -16.72 16.75
CA ILE A 474 0.25 -17.75 17.80
C ILE A 474 1.63 -18.35 18.13
N ASP A 475 2.39 -18.74 17.11
CA ASP A 475 3.73 -19.31 17.28
C ASP A 475 4.70 -18.32 17.96
N LEU A 476 4.61 -17.03 17.59
CA LEU A 476 5.36 -15.96 18.24
C LEU A 476 4.98 -15.83 19.72
N VAL A 477 3.69 -15.81 20.05
CA VAL A 477 3.22 -15.72 21.45
C VAL A 477 3.65 -16.95 22.25
N ASP A 478 3.53 -18.16 21.69
CA ASP A 478 3.97 -19.39 22.36
C ASP A 478 5.46 -19.36 22.68
N THR A 479 6.28 -18.88 21.74
CA THR A 479 7.72 -18.66 21.93
C THR A 479 7.99 -17.65 23.04
N ILE A 480 7.35 -16.49 22.99
CA ILE A 480 7.50 -15.44 24.01
C ILE A 480 7.11 -15.97 25.39
N ARG A 481 6.02 -16.75 25.50
CA ARG A 481 5.57 -17.30 26.78
C ARG A 481 6.53 -18.35 27.34
N ALA A 482 7.13 -19.18 26.49
CA ALA A 482 8.19 -20.09 26.91
C ALA A 482 9.39 -19.30 27.48
N ASP A 483 9.82 -18.26 26.76
CA ASP A 483 10.93 -17.40 27.18
C ASP A 483 10.61 -16.61 28.47
N GLN A 484 9.37 -16.12 28.62
CA GLN A 484 8.93 -15.43 29.84
C GLN A 484 8.99 -16.36 31.06
N ARG A 485 8.63 -17.64 30.92
CA ARG A 485 8.71 -18.61 32.04
C ARG A 485 10.14 -18.85 32.49
N GLU A 486 11.06 -19.01 31.56
CA GLU A 486 12.48 -19.20 31.88
C GLU A 486 13.09 -17.92 32.47
N ARG A 487 12.77 -16.74 31.91
CA ARG A 487 13.18 -15.44 32.48
C ARG A 487 12.58 -15.21 33.87
N ALA A 488 11.33 -15.58 34.10
CA ALA A 488 10.66 -15.43 35.39
C ALA A 488 11.32 -16.29 36.48
N LYS A 489 11.70 -17.53 36.16
CA LYS A 489 12.48 -18.40 37.07
C LYS A 489 13.86 -17.81 37.36
N ALA A 490 14.58 -17.37 36.32
CA ALA A 490 15.94 -16.86 36.44
C ALA A 490 16.02 -15.53 37.19
N LYS A 491 15.03 -14.64 36.99
CA LYS A 491 15.02 -13.26 37.50
C LYS A 491 14.04 -13.04 38.66
N GLY A 492 13.36 -14.09 39.13
CA GLY A 492 12.43 -14.03 40.26
C GLY A 492 11.22 -13.13 40.03
N TRP A 493 10.61 -13.17 38.84
CA TRP A 493 9.45 -12.33 38.54
C TRP A 493 8.22 -12.75 39.36
N PRO A 494 7.38 -11.80 39.82
CA PRO A 494 6.08 -12.12 40.40
C PRO A 494 5.17 -12.80 39.37
N GLY A 495 4.22 -13.62 39.81
CA GLY A 495 3.43 -14.52 38.96
C GLY A 495 2.48 -13.89 37.93
N ASP A 496 2.38 -12.57 37.85
CA ASP A 496 1.42 -11.82 37.02
C ASP A 496 2.12 -10.95 35.95
N TYR A 497 2.86 -11.57 35.03
CA TYR A 497 3.46 -10.89 33.86
C TYR A 497 2.64 -11.10 32.58
N ALA A 498 2.68 -10.11 31.68
CA ALA A 498 1.85 -10.07 30.48
C ALA A 498 2.63 -9.66 29.21
N ILE A 499 2.02 -9.93 28.07
CA ILE A 499 2.45 -9.50 26.74
C ILE A 499 1.61 -8.31 26.31
N GLY A 500 2.26 -7.20 26.01
CA GLY A 500 1.65 -6.03 25.40
C GLY A 500 1.41 -6.25 23.91
N VAL A 501 0.24 -5.91 23.38
CA VAL A 501 -0.02 -6.00 21.93
C VAL A 501 -0.60 -4.68 21.44
N HIS A 502 -0.02 -4.08 20.41
CA HIS A 502 -0.56 -2.84 19.83
C HIS A 502 -0.55 -2.79 18.32
N CYS A 503 -1.59 -2.17 17.78
CA CYS A 503 -1.57 -1.54 16.46
C CYS A 503 -1.45 -0.03 16.67
N HIS A 504 -2.42 0.76 16.18
CA HIS A 504 -2.50 2.20 16.42
C HIS A 504 -3.20 2.54 17.76
N TYR A 505 -4.44 2.07 17.95
CA TYR A 505 -5.23 2.32 19.16
C TYR A 505 -5.44 1.08 20.05
N GLY A 506 -5.02 -0.10 19.59
CA GLY A 506 -5.19 -1.35 20.35
C GLY A 506 -6.62 -1.90 20.39
N PHE A 507 -7.41 -1.74 19.31
CA PHE A 507 -8.81 -2.24 19.24
C PHE A 507 -8.97 -3.42 18.28
N ASN A 508 -9.13 -3.17 16.97
CA ASN A 508 -9.62 -4.19 16.02
C ASN A 508 -8.62 -5.32 15.75
N ARG A 509 -7.49 -5.01 15.11
CA ARG A 509 -6.45 -6.01 14.80
C ARG A 509 -5.86 -6.65 16.06
N THR A 510 -5.65 -5.82 17.09
CA THR A 510 -5.18 -6.27 18.39
C THR A 510 -6.15 -7.24 19.03
N GLY A 511 -7.44 -6.89 19.09
CA GLY A 511 -8.46 -7.75 19.66
C GLY A 511 -8.70 -9.02 18.86
N PHE A 512 -8.60 -8.96 17.54
CA PHE A 512 -8.74 -10.14 16.68
C PHE A 512 -7.64 -11.17 16.95
N LEU A 513 -6.37 -10.78 16.86
CA LEU A 513 -5.24 -11.69 17.09
C LEU A 513 -5.21 -12.23 18.53
N VAL A 514 -5.51 -11.37 19.51
CA VAL A 514 -5.64 -11.79 20.91
C VAL A 514 -6.79 -12.79 21.08
N ALA A 515 -7.96 -12.54 20.47
CA ALA A 515 -9.08 -13.45 20.54
C ALA A 515 -8.78 -14.80 19.86
N CYS A 516 -8.13 -14.82 18.69
CA CYS A 516 -7.68 -16.06 18.05
C CYS A 516 -6.77 -16.88 18.98
N TYR A 517 -5.80 -16.24 19.63
CA TYR A 517 -4.92 -16.93 20.58
C TYR A 517 -5.70 -17.48 21.80
N LEU A 518 -6.63 -16.71 22.37
CA LEU A 518 -7.44 -17.17 23.49
C LEU A 518 -8.27 -18.41 23.15
N VAL A 519 -8.80 -18.45 21.93
CA VAL A 519 -9.56 -19.61 21.46
C VAL A 519 -8.64 -20.81 21.24
N GLU A 520 -7.54 -20.61 20.50
CA GLU A 520 -6.62 -21.69 20.10
C GLU A 520 -5.77 -22.26 21.23
N ARG A 521 -5.42 -21.45 22.24
CA ARG A 521 -4.45 -21.82 23.29
C ARG A 521 -4.99 -21.74 24.71
N CYS A 522 -6.03 -20.95 24.95
CA CYS A 522 -6.57 -20.75 26.30
C CYS A 522 -7.94 -21.42 26.51
N GLY A 523 -8.49 -22.10 25.49
CA GLY A 523 -9.74 -22.85 25.59
C GLY A 523 -11.00 -21.98 25.69
N PHE A 524 -10.91 -20.72 25.26
CA PHE A 524 -12.06 -19.83 25.18
C PHE A 524 -12.91 -20.17 23.96
N THR A 525 -14.22 -19.98 24.04
CA THR A 525 -15.05 -19.85 22.84
C THR A 525 -14.79 -18.49 22.17
N ALA A 526 -15.07 -18.38 20.87
CA ALA A 526 -14.93 -17.10 20.15
C ALA A 526 -15.71 -15.96 20.84
N LYS A 527 -16.92 -16.27 21.34
CA LYS A 527 -17.76 -15.35 22.10
C LYS A 527 -17.09 -14.91 23.41
N GLU A 528 -16.62 -15.86 24.22
CA GLU A 528 -15.95 -15.55 25.49
C GLU A 528 -14.66 -14.73 25.25
N ALA A 529 -13.91 -15.04 24.20
CA ALA A 529 -12.68 -14.32 23.85
C ALA A 529 -12.97 -12.86 23.47
N ILE A 530 -14.01 -12.62 22.66
CA ILE A 530 -14.45 -11.28 22.25
C ILE A 530 -14.97 -10.48 23.46
N GLU A 531 -15.81 -11.09 24.29
CA GLU A 531 -16.36 -10.46 25.50
C GLU A 531 -15.27 -10.14 26.52
N THR A 532 -14.30 -11.05 26.69
CA THR A 532 -13.13 -10.85 27.57
C THR A 532 -12.28 -9.68 27.09
N PHE A 533 -12.03 -9.59 25.78
CA PHE A 533 -11.30 -8.46 25.20
C PHE A 533 -12.08 -7.14 25.36
N ALA A 534 -13.38 -7.13 25.08
CA ALA A 534 -14.22 -5.93 25.18
C ALA A 534 -14.36 -5.40 26.61
N ARG A 535 -14.42 -6.30 27.61
CA ARG A 535 -14.43 -5.93 29.03
C ARG A 535 -13.12 -5.27 29.45
N ALA A 536 -12.01 -5.80 28.97
CA ALA A 536 -10.68 -5.32 29.33
C ALA A 536 -10.26 -4.05 28.58
N ARG A 537 -10.71 -3.90 27.34
CA ARG A 537 -10.44 -2.75 26.46
C ARG A 537 -11.78 -2.17 26.00
N PRO A 538 -12.32 -1.16 26.71
CA PRO A 538 -13.60 -0.53 26.36
C PRO A 538 -13.62 -0.10 24.89
N ASN A 539 -14.72 -0.36 24.19
CA ASN A 539 -14.91 -0.34 22.72
C ASN A 539 -14.54 -1.64 21.98
N GLY A 540 -13.80 -2.57 22.59
CA GLY A 540 -13.53 -3.91 22.07
C GLY A 540 -13.06 -3.98 20.61
N ILE A 541 -13.45 -5.05 19.91
CA ILE A 541 -13.31 -5.16 18.46
C ILE A 541 -14.51 -4.42 17.83
N ARG A 542 -14.24 -3.22 17.32
CA ARG A 542 -15.25 -2.30 16.77
C ARG A 542 -15.73 -2.72 15.38
N HIS A 543 -14.81 -3.09 14.51
CA HIS A 543 -15.11 -3.45 13.12
C HIS A 543 -15.66 -4.86 13.05
N GLU A 544 -16.82 -4.98 12.41
CA GLU A 544 -17.58 -6.21 12.38
C GLU A 544 -16.88 -7.33 11.60
N HIS A 545 -16.21 -7.01 10.49
CA HIS A 545 -15.48 -8.01 9.70
C HIS A 545 -14.37 -8.74 10.47
N PHE A 546 -13.84 -8.15 11.57
CA PHE A 546 -12.94 -8.87 12.48
C PHE A 546 -13.70 -9.83 13.41
N ARG A 547 -14.85 -9.42 13.93
CA ARG A 547 -15.70 -10.30 14.76
C ARG A 547 -16.26 -11.45 13.94
N ASN A 548 -16.77 -11.17 12.74
CA ASN A 548 -17.38 -12.16 11.86
C ASN A 548 -16.36 -13.22 11.44
N ARG A 549 -15.08 -12.86 11.27
CA ARG A 549 -14.02 -13.84 11.02
C ARG A 549 -13.71 -14.72 12.23
N LEU A 550 -13.84 -14.22 13.46
CA LEU A 550 -13.71 -15.06 14.68
C LEU A 550 -14.88 -16.04 14.84
N TYR A 551 -16.05 -15.70 14.28
CA TYR A 551 -17.23 -16.56 14.30
C TYR A 551 -17.37 -17.45 13.05
N GLY A 552 -16.66 -17.13 11.96
CA GLY A 552 -16.92 -17.61 10.60
C GLY A 552 -16.47 -19.02 10.25
N ASP A 553 -15.82 -19.75 11.17
CA ASP A 553 -15.33 -21.10 10.92
C ASP A 553 -16.21 -22.26 11.45
N LEU A 554 -17.44 -22.04 11.94
CA LEU A 554 -18.35 -23.16 12.26
C LEU A 554 -19.83 -22.99 11.89
N ARG A 555 -20.29 -24.07 11.25
CA ARG A 555 -21.66 -24.54 11.04
C ARG A 555 -22.44 -24.63 12.36
N SER A 556 -23.75 -24.29 12.31
CA SER A 556 -24.87 -24.66 13.22
C SER A 556 -24.71 -24.49 14.75
N PRO A 557 -25.65 -23.84 15.45
CA PRO A 557 -25.63 -23.59 16.89
C PRO A 557 -26.03 -24.81 17.73
N SER A 558 -25.32 -25.93 17.57
CA SER A 558 -25.56 -27.15 18.35
C SER A 558 -24.39 -28.14 18.33
N SER A 559 -23.17 -27.75 18.75
CA SER A 559 -22.24 -28.72 19.37
C SER A 559 -21.04 -28.04 20.05
N GLU A 560 -20.48 -28.77 21.01
CA GLU A 560 -19.45 -28.38 21.96
C GLU A 560 -18.06 -28.12 21.32
N ARG A 561 -17.29 -27.25 21.97
CA ARG A 561 -15.80 -27.19 21.99
C ARG A 561 -15.10 -27.70 20.72
N THR A 562 -15.00 -26.86 19.69
CA THR A 562 -14.22 -27.17 18.48
C THR A 562 -13.18 -26.07 18.23
N PRO A 563 -11.90 -26.40 17.94
CA PRO A 563 -10.84 -25.43 17.60
C PRO A 563 -11.20 -24.59 16.36
N LEU A 564 -10.74 -23.33 16.25
CA LEU A 564 -10.90 -22.51 15.03
C LEU A 564 -10.06 -23.07 13.89
N LEU A 565 -8.89 -23.63 14.20
CA LEU A 565 -8.06 -24.35 13.25
C LEU A 565 -8.45 -25.84 13.25
N THR A 566 -9.21 -26.27 12.24
CA THR A 566 -9.49 -27.71 12.08
C THR A 566 -8.24 -28.43 11.56
N GLU A 567 -7.61 -29.24 12.42
CA GLU A 567 -6.82 -30.38 11.94
C GLU A 567 -7.77 -31.41 11.33
N GLN A 568 -7.55 -31.80 10.08
CA GLN A 568 -8.17 -33.01 9.55
C GLN A 568 -7.55 -34.24 10.23
N PRO A 569 -8.35 -35.23 10.69
CA PRO A 569 -7.80 -36.48 11.21
C PRO A 569 -7.06 -37.22 10.11
N SER A 570 -5.84 -37.63 10.48
CA SER A 570 -4.90 -38.47 9.73
C SER A 570 -5.56 -39.47 8.77
N ARG A 571 -5.33 -39.27 7.46
CA ARG A 571 -5.13 -40.42 6.58
C ARG A 571 -3.85 -41.11 7.02
N THR A 572 -3.99 -42.39 7.30
CA THR A 572 -2.95 -43.33 7.69
C THR A 572 -1.61 -43.09 6.99
N SER A 573 -0.56 -43.21 7.81
CA SER A 573 0.85 -43.02 7.57
C SER A 573 1.51 -44.02 6.59
N GLU A 574 0.82 -44.43 5.53
CA GLU A 574 1.38 -45.32 4.50
C GLU A 574 1.14 -44.84 3.05
N ASP A 575 0.27 -43.85 2.81
CA ASP A 575 0.00 -43.33 1.45
C ASP A 575 0.77 -42.05 1.10
N SER A 576 1.29 -41.32 2.09
CA SER A 576 2.16 -40.16 1.89
C SER A 576 3.61 -40.53 1.56
N ALA A 577 4.01 -41.78 1.83
CA ALA A 577 5.29 -42.32 1.37
C ALA A 577 5.24 -42.77 -0.11
N ARG A 578 4.09 -43.28 -0.59
CA ARG A 578 3.95 -43.74 -1.99
C ARG A 578 3.74 -42.63 -3.02
N ARG A 579 3.15 -41.49 -2.63
CA ARG A 579 3.03 -40.34 -3.55
C ARG A 579 4.31 -39.52 -3.71
N ALA A 580 5.22 -39.59 -2.74
CA ALA A 580 6.57 -39.06 -2.89
C ALA A 580 7.48 -39.97 -3.73
N GLU A 581 7.21 -41.29 -3.77
CA GLU A 581 7.92 -42.24 -4.63
C GLU A 581 7.36 -42.30 -6.08
N GLU A 582 6.07 -42.06 -6.30
CA GLU A 582 5.48 -42.02 -7.65
C GLU A 582 5.80 -40.72 -8.42
N GLU A 583 6.04 -39.59 -7.74
CA GLU A 583 6.57 -38.36 -8.38
C GLU A 583 8.09 -38.43 -8.67
N ASP A 584 8.86 -39.23 -7.91
CA ASP A 584 10.30 -39.47 -8.17
C ASP A 584 10.52 -40.45 -9.34
N ALA A 585 9.62 -41.43 -9.53
CA ALA A 585 9.67 -42.39 -10.63
C ALA A 585 9.38 -41.78 -12.02
N ALA A 586 8.67 -40.65 -12.08
CA ALA A 586 8.40 -39.93 -13.33
C ALA A 586 9.56 -39.01 -13.78
N LEU A 587 10.48 -38.68 -12.86
CA LEU A 587 11.63 -37.79 -13.10
C LEU A 587 12.96 -38.52 -13.29
N HIS A 588 13.07 -39.79 -12.87
CA HIS A 588 14.23 -40.64 -13.09
C HIS A 588 13.87 -41.86 -13.92
N GLY A 589 13.83 -41.69 -15.25
CA GLY A 589 13.60 -42.78 -16.19
C GLY A 589 14.56 -43.96 -15.98
N THR A 590 14.13 -44.97 -15.23
CA THR A 590 14.79 -46.27 -15.15
C THR A 590 14.34 -47.12 -16.33
N ALA A 591 15.19 -47.22 -17.35
CA ALA A 591 15.07 -48.23 -18.39
C ALA A 591 15.83 -49.50 -17.98
N LEU A 592 15.16 -50.65 -18.07
CA LEU A 592 15.79 -51.98 -18.17
C LEU A 592 15.35 -52.62 -19.50
N PRO A 593 16.09 -53.61 -20.03
CA PRO A 593 17.41 -53.52 -20.64
C PRO A 593 17.31 -53.61 -22.18
N THR A 594 18.16 -52.91 -22.91
CA THR A 594 18.39 -53.21 -24.34
C THR A 594 19.72 -53.92 -24.54
N PRO A 595 19.78 -54.98 -25.37
CA PRO A 595 21.00 -55.32 -26.03
C PRO A 595 20.92 -54.96 -27.53
N THR A 596 22.04 -54.40 -28.00
CA THR A 596 22.59 -54.42 -29.36
C THR A 596 22.41 -53.22 -30.31
N ARG A 597 23.55 -52.53 -30.48
CA ARG A 597 24.26 -52.16 -31.73
C ARG A 597 23.60 -51.24 -32.79
N ARG A 598 24.31 -50.12 -33.00
CA ARG A 598 24.72 -49.46 -34.26
C ARG A 598 23.62 -48.93 -35.20
N LYS A 599 23.57 -47.60 -35.35
CA LYS A 599 24.11 -46.85 -36.52
C LYS A 599 23.91 -45.34 -36.35
N GLY A 600 24.96 -44.65 -35.93
CA GLY A 600 25.13 -43.22 -36.20
C GLY A 600 25.67 -43.04 -37.63
N LEU A 601 24.95 -42.26 -38.45
CA LEU A 601 25.47 -41.45 -39.57
C LEU A 601 24.32 -40.68 -40.26
N ARG A 602 23.07 -41.14 -40.15
CA ARG A 602 21.89 -40.49 -40.78
C ARG A 602 21.41 -39.23 -40.03
N GLU A 603 21.49 -39.24 -38.70
CA GLU A 603 20.97 -38.14 -37.86
C GLU A 603 21.90 -36.92 -37.81
N ALA A 604 23.21 -37.12 -37.97
CA ALA A 604 24.16 -36.01 -38.08
C ALA A 604 24.03 -35.24 -39.41
N ILE A 605 23.65 -35.93 -40.50
CA ILE A 605 23.46 -35.31 -41.82
C ILE A 605 22.16 -34.50 -41.87
N LEU A 606 21.10 -34.98 -41.23
CA LEU A 606 19.82 -34.24 -41.11
C LEU A 606 19.97 -32.99 -40.23
N PHE A 607 20.76 -33.07 -39.16
CA PHE A 607 21.04 -31.93 -38.28
C PHE A 607 21.88 -30.84 -38.96
N ALA A 608 22.89 -31.23 -39.75
CA ALA A 608 23.70 -30.28 -40.53
C ALA A 608 22.90 -29.62 -41.68
N TRP A 609 21.99 -30.36 -42.33
CA TRP A 609 21.12 -29.80 -43.38
C TRP A 609 20.10 -28.80 -42.82
N ALA A 610 19.53 -29.08 -41.65
CA ALA A 610 18.63 -28.14 -40.98
C ALA A 610 19.35 -26.83 -40.60
N LEU A 611 20.60 -26.91 -40.12
CA LEU A 611 21.40 -25.75 -39.74
C LEU A 611 21.77 -24.84 -40.92
N ILE A 612 22.06 -25.44 -42.09
CA ILE A 612 22.37 -24.69 -43.31
C ILE A 612 21.09 -24.07 -43.92
N ALA A 613 19.96 -24.78 -43.87
CA ALA A 613 18.68 -24.26 -44.35
C ALA A 613 18.19 -23.06 -43.51
N THR A 614 18.35 -23.13 -42.17
CA THR A 614 17.99 -22.02 -41.28
C THR A 614 18.90 -20.80 -41.47
N ALA A 615 20.22 -21.01 -41.67
CA ALA A 615 21.13 -19.92 -41.99
C ALA A 615 20.81 -19.25 -43.34
N GLY A 616 20.41 -20.02 -44.35
CA GLY A 616 20.01 -19.51 -45.66
C GLY A 616 18.74 -18.65 -45.62
N VAL A 617 17.75 -19.03 -44.80
CA VAL A 617 16.50 -18.25 -44.62
C VAL A 617 16.78 -16.94 -43.88
N ILE A 618 17.66 -16.96 -42.88
CA ILE A 618 18.03 -15.75 -42.12
C ILE A 618 18.83 -14.78 -43.00
N VAL A 619 19.76 -15.27 -43.83
CA VAL A 619 20.51 -14.41 -44.75
C VAL A 619 19.61 -13.83 -45.85
N LEU A 620 18.66 -14.61 -46.38
CA LEU A 620 17.71 -14.13 -47.37
C LEU A 620 16.75 -13.07 -46.80
N ALA A 621 16.30 -13.24 -45.56
CA ALA A 621 15.50 -12.26 -44.84
C ALA A 621 16.27 -10.94 -44.61
N VAL A 622 17.55 -11.04 -44.22
CA VAL A 622 18.43 -9.88 -44.02
C VAL A 622 18.73 -9.15 -45.33
N VAL A 623 18.91 -9.87 -46.45
CA VAL A 623 19.15 -9.25 -47.77
C VAL A 623 17.90 -8.60 -48.37
N LEU A 624 16.71 -9.21 -48.17
CA LEU A 624 15.43 -8.61 -48.59
C LEU A 624 15.09 -7.36 -47.76
N GLN A 625 15.42 -7.38 -46.47
CA GLN A 625 15.21 -6.25 -45.56
C GLN A 625 16.24 -5.12 -45.80
N HIS A 626 17.44 -5.43 -46.30
CA HIS A 626 18.45 -4.43 -46.65
C HIS A 626 18.25 -3.78 -48.04
N ARG A 627 17.63 -4.48 -49.01
CA ARG A 627 17.30 -3.91 -50.34
C ARG A 627 16.13 -2.93 -50.33
N ASN A 628 15.25 -2.98 -49.31
CA ASN A 628 14.13 -2.06 -49.17
C ASN A 628 14.49 -0.73 -48.48
N SER A 629 15.74 -0.53 -48.05
CA SER A 629 16.14 0.64 -47.25
C SER A 629 17.17 1.57 -47.91
N THR A 630 17.39 1.52 -49.23
CA THR A 630 18.32 2.47 -49.89
C THR A 630 17.84 3.01 -51.24
N SER A 631 17.28 4.23 -51.22
CA SER A 631 17.49 5.40 -52.14
C SER A 631 16.21 6.27 -52.28
N PRO A 632 16.29 7.56 -52.66
CA PRO A 632 16.98 8.68 -52.00
C PRO A 632 16.03 9.87 -51.68
N THR A 633 16.54 10.80 -50.87
CA THR A 633 15.99 12.06 -50.33
C THR A 633 15.73 13.18 -51.36
N ILE A 634 14.76 14.08 -51.07
CA ILE A 634 14.70 15.52 -51.45
C ILE A 634 14.03 16.33 -50.29
N PRO A 635 14.42 17.59 -50.00
CA PRO A 635 14.61 18.11 -48.63
C PRO A 635 13.59 19.19 -48.18
N ILE A 636 13.52 19.42 -46.86
CA ILE A 636 13.02 20.68 -46.27
C ILE A 636 14.04 21.18 -45.23
N ALA A 637 14.36 22.46 -45.33
CA ALA A 637 15.45 23.19 -44.67
C ALA A 637 15.17 23.49 -43.17
N PRO A 638 16.21 23.84 -42.38
CA PRO A 638 16.13 24.02 -40.94
C PRO A 638 15.81 25.47 -40.54
N THR A 639 15.05 25.64 -39.46
CA THR A 639 15.02 26.91 -38.70
C THR A 639 15.19 26.63 -37.22
N GLU A 640 16.23 27.25 -36.66
CA GLU A 640 16.67 27.27 -35.27
C GLU A 640 15.66 27.92 -34.30
N PRO A 641 15.85 27.74 -32.97
CA PRO A 641 14.93 28.21 -31.94
C PRO A 641 15.19 29.68 -31.58
N ALA A 642 14.13 30.50 -31.54
CA ALA A 642 14.21 31.88 -31.08
C ALA A 642 13.69 32.01 -29.64
N ALA A 643 14.49 32.72 -28.85
CA ALA A 643 14.30 33.07 -27.46
C ALA A 643 13.12 34.04 -27.21
N GLY A 644 12.82 34.22 -25.92
CA GLY A 644 11.69 34.94 -25.33
C GLY A 644 11.28 36.31 -25.89
N GLY A 645 9.99 36.58 -25.74
CA GLY A 645 9.33 37.88 -25.87
C GLY A 645 7.90 37.82 -25.30
N PRO A 646 7.38 38.90 -24.70
CA PRO A 646 6.27 38.85 -23.74
C PRO A 646 4.91 38.74 -24.43
N TYR A 647 3.99 37.96 -23.86
CA TYR A 647 2.58 37.98 -24.28
C TYR A 647 1.96 39.32 -23.90
N LEU A 648 1.74 40.14 -24.92
CA LEU A 648 0.97 41.38 -24.86
C LEU A 648 -0.51 41.05 -24.64
N ALA A 649 -1.09 41.67 -23.61
CA ALA A 649 -2.51 41.80 -23.43
C ALA A 649 -3.13 42.52 -24.64
N GLY A 650 -4.09 41.89 -25.30
CA GLY A 650 -4.82 42.43 -26.45
C GLY A 650 -6.29 42.02 -26.44
N SER A 651 -7.12 42.90 -25.87
CA SER A 651 -8.56 43.09 -26.12
C SER A 651 -9.38 41.87 -26.57
N ASN A 652 -9.95 41.14 -25.62
CA ASN A 652 -11.05 40.21 -25.90
C ASN A 652 -12.34 40.99 -26.25
N PRO A 653 -13.11 40.55 -27.27
CA PRO A 653 -14.48 41.03 -27.46
C PRO A 653 -15.31 40.72 -26.21
N PRO A 654 -16.39 41.47 -25.93
CA PRO A 654 -17.22 41.21 -24.74
C PRO A 654 -17.70 39.76 -24.74
N PRO A 655 -17.71 39.07 -23.58
CA PRO A 655 -18.10 37.68 -23.50
C PRO A 655 -19.53 37.52 -24.02
N LYS A 656 -19.70 36.70 -25.05
CA LYS A 656 -21.00 36.35 -25.62
C LYS A 656 -21.76 35.49 -24.59
N LYS A 657 -23.06 35.74 -24.40
CA LYS A 657 -23.95 34.95 -23.53
C LYS A 657 -23.81 33.45 -23.85
N ARG A 658 -23.56 32.62 -22.84
CA ARG A 658 -23.31 31.18 -22.98
C ARG A 658 -23.98 30.36 -21.89
N ASN A 659 -24.40 29.14 -22.24
CA ASN A 659 -24.93 28.14 -21.33
C ASN A 659 -23.91 26.99 -21.14
N LEU A 660 -23.78 26.46 -19.93
CA LEU A 660 -23.01 25.24 -19.67
C LEU A 660 -23.84 24.25 -18.87
N VAL A 661 -23.94 23.02 -19.37
CA VAL A 661 -24.54 21.90 -18.64
C VAL A 661 -23.47 20.87 -18.31
N PHE A 662 -23.22 20.69 -17.01
CA PHE A 662 -22.30 19.69 -16.50
C PHE A 662 -23.10 18.50 -15.98
N MET A 663 -22.87 17.32 -16.54
CA MET A 663 -23.58 16.11 -16.13
C MET A 663 -22.65 15.14 -15.39
N VAL A 664 -23.01 14.75 -14.17
CA VAL A 664 -22.24 13.80 -13.36
C VAL A 664 -22.97 12.45 -13.36
N SER A 665 -22.30 11.39 -13.80
CA SER A 665 -22.79 10.01 -13.71
C SER A 665 -22.08 9.30 -12.56
N ASP A 666 -22.49 9.53 -11.32
CA ASP A 666 -21.81 9.01 -10.12
C ASP A 666 -21.61 7.49 -10.21
N GLY A 667 -20.40 7.00 -9.96
CA GLY A 667 -20.09 5.56 -10.00
C GLY A 667 -20.07 4.89 -11.38
N MET A 668 -20.29 5.62 -12.48
CA MET A 668 -20.37 5.06 -13.84
C MET A 668 -18.99 4.85 -14.50
N GLY A 669 -18.53 3.59 -14.52
CA GLY A 669 -17.35 3.18 -15.30
C GLY A 669 -17.66 2.70 -16.73
N PRO A 670 -16.62 2.39 -17.54
CA PRO A 670 -16.77 1.88 -18.91
C PRO A 670 -17.53 0.53 -19.00
N ALA A 671 -17.45 -0.30 -17.96
CA ALA A 671 -18.18 -1.56 -17.89
C ALA A 671 -19.71 -1.36 -17.84
N SER A 672 -20.16 -0.29 -17.17
CA SER A 672 -21.58 0.09 -17.07
C SER A 672 -22.21 0.29 -18.44
N LEU A 673 -21.53 0.99 -19.35
CA LEU A 673 -22.01 1.21 -20.73
C LEU A 673 -22.11 -0.08 -21.52
N SER A 674 -21.14 -0.97 -21.34
CA SER A 674 -21.12 -2.25 -22.05
C SER A 674 -22.26 -3.14 -21.59
N LEU A 675 -22.54 -3.16 -20.28
CA LEU A 675 -23.65 -3.90 -19.68
C LEU A 675 -24.99 -3.34 -20.19
N THR A 676 -25.15 -2.02 -20.13
CA THR A 676 -26.39 -1.33 -20.52
C THR A 676 -26.68 -1.42 -22.00
N ARG A 677 -25.67 -1.31 -22.89
CA ARG A 677 -25.84 -1.51 -24.33
C ARG A 677 -26.44 -2.88 -24.64
N SER A 678 -25.82 -3.94 -24.12
CA SER A 678 -26.28 -5.30 -24.39
C SER A 678 -27.68 -5.56 -23.80
N PHE A 679 -27.96 -5.03 -22.61
CA PHE A 679 -29.29 -5.06 -22.01
C PHE A 679 -30.35 -4.33 -22.85
N ARG A 680 -30.06 -3.13 -23.34
CA ARG A 680 -30.96 -2.34 -24.21
C ARG A 680 -31.21 -3.04 -25.54
N GLN A 681 -30.17 -3.61 -26.14
CA GLN A 681 -30.26 -4.36 -27.39
C GLN A 681 -31.25 -5.52 -27.25
N LEU A 682 -31.18 -6.28 -26.15
CA LEU A 682 -32.14 -7.34 -25.87
C LEU A 682 -33.56 -6.78 -25.64
N THR A 683 -33.71 -5.87 -24.68
CA THR A 683 -35.03 -5.41 -24.21
C THR A 683 -35.81 -4.60 -25.25
N SER A 684 -35.11 -3.92 -26.15
CA SER A 684 -35.71 -3.11 -27.22
C SER A 684 -35.64 -3.77 -28.59
N SER A 685 -35.17 -5.03 -28.69
CA SER A 685 -34.99 -5.75 -29.96
C SER A 685 -34.18 -4.98 -30.99
N LEU A 686 -33.08 -4.36 -30.56
CA LEU A 686 -32.24 -3.52 -31.40
C LEU A 686 -31.07 -4.32 -32.00
N PRO A 687 -30.51 -3.87 -33.14
CA PRO A 687 -29.30 -4.46 -33.72
C PRO A 687 -28.11 -4.49 -32.76
N ILE A 688 -27.19 -5.43 -32.97
CA ILE A 688 -25.98 -5.61 -32.13
C ILE A 688 -25.03 -4.40 -32.16
N ASP A 689 -25.12 -3.57 -33.20
CA ASP A 689 -24.38 -2.33 -33.38
C ASP A 689 -25.15 -1.08 -32.90
N ASP A 690 -26.32 -1.24 -32.27
CA ASP A 690 -26.99 -0.12 -31.60
C ASP A 690 -26.13 0.41 -30.45
N THR A 691 -26.14 1.74 -30.33
CA THR A 691 -25.33 2.51 -29.38
C THR A 691 -26.21 3.44 -28.56
N LEU A 692 -25.77 3.74 -27.34
CA LEU A 692 -26.33 4.77 -26.49
C LEU A 692 -26.07 6.16 -27.09
N HIS A 693 -26.80 7.18 -26.63
CA HIS A 693 -26.51 8.56 -27.02
C HIS A 693 -25.13 8.98 -26.53
N LEU A 694 -24.74 8.53 -25.33
CA LEU A 694 -23.41 8.70 -24.75
C LEU A 694 -22.28 8.21 -25.67
N ASP A 695 -22.40 7.03 -26.28
CA ASP A 695 -21.34 6.44 -27.12
C ASP A 695 -20.95 7.34 -28.30
N ARG A 696 -21.93 8.08 -28.86
CA ARG A 696 -21.73 8.98 -29.99
C ARG A 696 -21.04 10.29 -29.60
N HIS A 697 -20.98 10.56 -28.29
CA HIS A 697 -20.44 11.78 -27.71
C HIS A 697 -19.22 11.49 -26.82
N PHE A 698 -18.63 10.29 -26.92
CA PHE A 698 -17.40 9.96 -26.21
C PHE A 698 -16.27 10.90 -26.63
N TRP A 699 -15.66 11.55 -25.65
CA TRP A 699 -14.69 12.62 -25.85
C TRP A 699 -13.30 12.27 -25.32
N GLY A 700 -13.24 11.47 -24.26
CA GLY A 700 -11.99 11.12 -23.58
C GLY A 700 -12.19 10.30 -22.32
N THR A 701 -11.16 10.20 -21.50
CA THR A 701 -11.20 9.57 -20.17
C THR A 701 -10.62 10.50 -19.11
N SER A 702 -11.09 10.35 -17.88
CA SER A 702 -10.69 11.13 -16.72
C SER A 702 -10.09 10.23 -15.65
N ARG A 703 -8.91 10.60 -15.15
CA ARG A 703 -8.29 10.01 -13.96
C ARG A 703 -8.86 10.65 -12.69
N THR A 704 -9.26 9.83 -11.72
CA THR A 704 -10.13 10.26 -10.62
C THR A 704 -9.48 10.33 -9.25
N ARG A 705 -8.24 9.83 -9.07
CA ARG A 705 -7.56 9.71 -7.76
C ARG A 705 -7.66 10.96 -6.87
N SER A 706 -7.71 10.80 -5.56
CA SER A 706 -7.62 11.92 -4.61
C SER A 706 -6.16 12.16 -4.18
N THR A 707 -5.90 13.18 -3.35
CA THR A 707 -4.55 13.46 -2.85
C THR A 707 -4.04 12.43 -1.85
N ASN A 708 -4.94 11.68 -1.19
CA ASN A 708 -4.61 10.72 -0.13
C ASN A 708 -4.99 9.26 -0.46
N SER A 709 -5.59 8.98 -1.61
CA SER A 709 -5.99 7.65 -2.04
C SER A 709 -5.96 7.50 -3.56
N LEU A 710 -5.60 6.31 -4.04
CA LEU A 710 -5.75 5.97 -5.47
C LEU A 710 -7.23 5.87 -5.88
N VAL A 711 -8.10 5.53 -4.92
CA VAL A 711 -9.56 5.45 -5.09
C VAL A 711 -10.19 6.67 -4.42
N THR A 712 -10.83 7.53 -5.21
CA THR A 712 -11.52 8.74 -4.71
C THR A 712 -12.89 8.39 -4.13
N ASP A 713 -13.42 9.26 -3.27
CA ASP A 713 -14.86 9.34 -3.00
C ASP A 713 -15.52 10.47 -3.80
N SER A 714 -16.84 10.54 -3.79
CA SER A 714 -17.62 11.55 -4.51
C SER A 714 -17.31 12.97 -4.03
N ALA A 715 -17.02 13.16 -2.73
CA ALA A 715 -16.64 14.47 -2.19
C ALA A 715 -15.34 15.02 -2.81
N ALA A 716 -14.27 14.21 -2.83
CA ALA A 716 -13.01 14.60 -3.45
C ALA A 716 -13.10 14.67 -4.99
N GLY A 717 -13.91 13.80 -5.60
CA GLY A 717 -14.21 13.83 -7.04
C GLY A 717 -14.91 15.11 -7.45
N ALA A 718 -16.00 15.46 -6.78
CA ALA A 718 -16.75 16.70 -6.97
C ALA A 718 -15.91 17.95 -6.70
N THR A 719 -15.06 17.93 -5.66
CA THR A 719 -14.13 19.04 -5.37
C THR A 719 -13.12 19.26 -6.50
N ALA A 720 -12.68 18.19 -7.16
CA ALA A 720 -11.78 18.33 -8.30
C ALA A 720 -12.47 18.99 -9.50
N PHE A 721 -13.77 18.76 -9.69
CA PHE A 721 -14.56 19.44 -10.71
C PHE A 721 -14.86 20.90 -10.33
N SER A 722 -15.27 21.16 -9.09
CA SER A 722 -15.69 22.50 -8.67
C SER A 722 -14.52 23.47 -8.47
N CYS A 723 -13.36 22.99 -8.03
CA CYS A 723 -12.19 23.83 -7.72
C CYS A 723 -11.04 23.70 -8.73
N GLY A 724 -11.12 22.78 -9.70
CA GLY A 724 -10.00 22.49 -10.62
C GLY A 724 -8.73 21.99 -9.92
N ARG A 725 -8.86 21.49 -8.68
CA ARG A 725 -7.74 21.09 -7.81
C ARG A 725 -8.06 19.79 -7.09
N LYS A 726 -7.06 18.92 -6.92
CA LYS A 726 -7.23 17.67 -6.17
C LYS A 726 -7.47 17.97 -4.68
N SER A 727 -8.35 17.18 -4.06
CA SER A 727 -8.54 17.15 -2.61
C SER A 727 -8.46 15.73 -2.06
N TYR A 728 -8.57 15.57 -0.74
CA TYR A 728 -8.54 14.29 -0.03
C TYR A 728 -9.96 13.74 0.16
N ASN A 729 -10.12 12.42 0.29
CA ASN A 729 -11.46 11.82 0.47
C ASN A 729 -12.18 12.42 1.71
N GLY A 730 -13.45 12.78 1.54
CA GLY A 730 -14.31 13.42 2.53
C GLY A 730 -14.26 14.95 2.51
N ALA A 731 -13.55 15.56 1.56
CA ALA A 731 -13.49 17.01 1.42
C ALA A 731 -14.55 17.51 0.42
N ILE A 732 -15.43 18.42 0.87
CA ILE A 732 -16.31 19.20 0.01
C ILE A 732 -15.71 20.62 -0.14
N SER A 733 -15.30 21.00 -1.35
CA SER A 733 -14.84 22.35 -1.72
C SER A 733 -13.73 22.90 -0.80
N MET A 734 -12.69 22.08 -0.58
CA MET A 734 -11.75 22.28 0.51
C MET A 734 -10.33 21.86 0.14
N LEU A 735 -9.36 22.76 0.32
CA LEU A 735 -7.94 22.53 0.01
C LEU A 735 -7.24 21.63 1.07
N PRO A 736 -6.05 21.07 0.78
CA PRO A 736 -5.29 20.18 1.69
C PRO A 736 -4.88 20.78 3.06
N GLY A 737 -5.31 22.01 3.38
CA GLY A 737 -5.08 22.73 4.64
C GLY A 737 -6.12 22.51 5.76
N GLY A 738 -7.23 21.81 5.50
CA GLY A 738 -8.01 21.10 6.54
C GLY A 738 -8.98 21.87 7.46
N ARG A 739 -10.04 22.49 6.95
CA ARG A 739 -11.29 22.79 7.70
C ARG A 739 -12.56 22.14 7.11
N PRO A 740 -12.98 20.90 7.46
CA PRO A 740 -14.18 20.28 6.87
C PRO A 740 -15.41 21.19 6.88
N CYS A 741 -16.13 21.23 5.76
CA CYS A 741 -17.47 21.79 5.63
C CYS A 741 -18.51 20.74 6.04
N GLY A 742 -19.54 21.16 6.77
CA GLY A 742 -20.91 20.76 6.45
C GLY A 742 -21.37 19.38 6.89
N THR A 743 -22.16 19.25 7.96
CA THR A 743 -23.17 18.17 8.02
C THR A 743 -24.12 18.28 6.82
N GLN A 744 -24.80 17.20 6.39
CA GLN A 744 -25.91 17.31 5.41
C GLN A 744 -26.89 18.43 5.81
N ASP A 745 -27.13 18.56 7.12
CA ASP A 745 -27.93 19.61 7.72
C ASP A 745 -27.36 21.03 7.54
N GLU A 746 -26.03 21.19 7.54
CA GLU A 746 -25.31 22.44 7.24
C GLU A 746 -25.25 22.72 5.73
N ILE A 747 -25.13 21.69 4.89
CA ILE A 747 -25.19 21.81 3.43
C ILE A 747 -26.57 22.33 3.03
N ALA A 748 -27.64 21.74 3.56
CA ALA A 748 -29.02 22.21 3.34
C ALA A 748 -29.19 23.71 3.68
N LEU A 749 -28.56 24.17 4.77
CA LEU A 749 -28.54 25.59 5.13
C LEU A 749 -27.73 26.43 4.15
N GLN A 750 -26.57 25.96 3.69
CA GLN A 750 -25.75 26.65 2.70
C GLN A 750 -26.49 26.80 1.36
N GLU A 751 -27.13 25.75 0.89
CA GLU A 751 -27.85 25.69 -0.39
C GLU A 751 -28.98 26.72 -0.47
N ILE A 752 -29.72 26.95 0.62
CA ILE A 752 -30.79 27.96 0.66
C ILE A 752 -30.26 29.40 0.80
N GLY A 753 -28.95 29.56 0.96
CA GLY A 753 -28.27 30.86 1.08
C GLY A 753 -27.97 31.30 2.51
N ALA A 754 -28.06 30.41 3.50
CA ALA A 754 -27.65 30.69 4.88
C ALA A 754 -26.14 30.51 5.13
N GLY A 755 -25.36 30.21 4.08
CA GLY A 755 -23.90 30.14 4.12
C GLY A 755 -23.22 31.52 4.13
N VAL A 756 -21.90 31.53 4.36
CA VAL A 756 -21.10 32.77 4.42
C VAL A 756 -21.04 33.53 3.09
N LEU A 757 -21.22 32.83 1.97
CA LEU A 757 -21.29 33.43 0.63
C LEU A 757 -22.70 33.92 0.28
N GLY A 758 -23.70 33.71 1.14
CA GLY A 758 -25.10 33.95 0.80
C GLY A 758 -25.62 32.91 -0.20
N ARG A 759 -26.55 33.31 -1.06
CA ARG A 759 -27.16 32.43 -2.07
C ARG A 759 -26.17 32.13 -3.20
N THR A 760 -25.87 30.85 -3.40
CA THR A 760 -24.94 30.34 -4.43
C THR A 760 -25.64 29.59 -5.57
N VAL A 761 -26.92 29.26 -5.40
CA VAL A 761 -27.74 28.54 -6.38
C VAL A 761 -29.14 29.18 -6.48
N ASP A 762 -29.74 29.14 -7.66
CA ASP A 762 -31.10 29.65 -7.89
C ASP A 762 -32.15 28.54 -7.99
N LEU A 763 -31.74 27.30 -8.26
CA LEU A 763 -32.65 26.17 -8.46
C LEU A 763 -32.06 24.88 -7.87
N ILE A 764 -32.87 24.17 -7.09
CA ILE A 764 -32.54 22.87 -6.50
C ILE A 764 -33.74 21.95 -6.75
N LEU A 765 -33.51 20.78 -7.36
CA LEU A 765 -34.55 19.76 -7.59
C LEU A 765 -33.96 18.40 -7.22
N GLY A 766 -34.54 17.69 -6.25
CA GLY A 766 -34.02 16.40 -5.81
C GLY A 766 -34.75 15.77 -4.63
N GLY A 767 -34.05 14.87 -3.93
CA GLY A 767 -34.49 14.21 -2.70
C GLY A 767 -33.97 14.91 -1.44
N GLY A 768 -33.79 14.16 -0.35
CA GLY A 768 -33.13 14.63 0.87
C GLY A 768 -33.99 15.53 1.77
N ARG A 769 -35.32 15.56 1.57
CA ARG A 769 -36.24 16.42 2.32
C ARG A 769 -36.09 16.30 3.84
N CYS A 770 -35.68 15.14 4.36
CA CYS A 770 -35.55 14.92 5.80
C CYS A 770 -34.53 15.87 6.46
N HIS A 771 -33.51 16.33 5.73
CA HIS A 771 -32.50 17.29 6.21
C HIS A 771 -32.99 18.75 6.22
N PHE A 772 -34.17 19.02 5.66
CA PHE A 772 -34.74 20.35 5.56
C PHE A 772 -35.90 20.59 6.55
N LEU A 773 -36.35 19.54 7.23
CA LEU A 773 -37.46 19.58 8.17
C LEU A 773 -36.96 19.62 9.61
N ALA A 774 -37.53 20.48 10.45
CA ALA A 774 -37.21 20.55 11.88
C ALA A 774 -37.43 19.21 12.61
N ASN A 775 -36.65 18.96 13.65
CA ASN A 775 -36.84 17.84 14.56
C ASN A 775 -38.30 17.81 15.10
N GLY A 776 -38.85 16.61 15.23
CA GLY A 776 -40.26 16.38 15.57
C GLY A 776 -41.25 16.50 14.40
N THR A 777 -40.83 16.95 13.22
CA THR A 777 -41.65 16.89 12.00
C THR A 777 -41.63 15.47 11.42
N GLN A 778 -42.79 14.96 11.00
CA GLN A 778 -42.86 13.63 10.39
C GLN A 778 -41.98 13.56 9.12
N GLY A 779 -41.04 12.60 9.11
CA GLY A 779 -40.10 12.42 8.00
C GLY A 779 -38.85 13.30 8.09
N SER A 780 -38.63 14.02 9.20
CA SER A 780 -37.34 14.68 9.49
C SER A 780 -36.29 13.65 9.93
N CYS A 781 -35.03 13.90 9.57
CA CYS A 781 -33.85 13.22 10.08
C CYS A 781 -32.90 14.17 10.84
N ARG A 782 -33.25 15.47 10.92
CA ARG A 782 -32.49 16.49 11.66
C ARG A 782 -32.54 16.23 13.16
N GLN A 783 -31.43 16.54 13.83
CA GLN A 783 -31.34 16.46 15.30
C GLN A 783 -31.64 17.80 15.99
N ASP A 784 -31.77 18.89 15.22
CA ASP A 784 -32.11 20.22 15.70
C ASP A 784 -33.52 20.66 15.24
N ASP A 785 -34.08 21.68 15.91
CA ASP A 785 -35.43 22.18 15.61
C ASP A 785 -35.45 23.17 14.44
N VAL A 786 -34.44 23.16 13.55
CA VAL A 786 -34.32 24.13 12.45
C VAL A 786 -35.20 23.71 11.27
N ASP A 787 -36.24 24.51 10.99
CA ASP A 787 -37.05 24.38 9.78
C ASP A 787 -36.39 25.12 8.60
N VAL A 788 -35.58 24.39 7.83
CA VAL A 788 -34.85 24.94 6.68
C VAL A 788 -35.83 25.30 5.55
N VAL A 789 -36.91 24.55 5.35
CA VAL A 789 -37.95 24.90 4.35
C VAL A 789 -38.62 26.21 4.71
N GLY A 790 -39.03 26.37 5.97
CA GLY A 790 -39.57 27.62 6.50
C GLY A 790 -38.59 28.77 6.30
N LEU A 791 -37.33 28.57 6.68
CA LEU A 791 -36.27 29.57 6.53
C LEU A 791 -36.03 29.95 5.07
N ALA A 792 -36.00 28.98 4.16
CA ALA A 792 -35.86 29.21 2.73
C ALA A 792 -36.98 30.11 2.20
N LYS A 793 -38.23 29.83 2.56
CA LYS A 793 -39.41 30.58 2.10
C LYS A 793 -39.48 31.98 2.70
N GLU A 794 -39.35 32.08 4.02
CA GLU A 794 -39.65 33.29 4.78
C GLU A 794 -38.50 34.29 4.76
N LYS A 795 -37.26 33.80 4.83
CA LYS A 795 -36.06 34.65 4.92
C LYS A 795 -35.36 34.80 3.57
N TYR A 796 -35.26 33.73 2.79
CA TYR A 796 -34.48 33.73 1.54
C TYR A 796 -35.33 33.74 0.26
N GLY A 797 -36.67 33.78 0.39
CA GLY A 797 -37.61 34.00 -0.71
C GLY A 797 -37.82 32.82 -1.66
N TRP A 798 -37.45 31.60 -1.26
CA TRP A 798 -37.59 30.41 -2.10
C TRP A 798 -39.05 30.01 -2.32
N LYS A 799 -39.37 29.59 -3.55
CA LYS A 799 -40.57 28.81 -3.83
C LYS A 799 -40.29 27.34 -3.51
N TYR A 800 -41.29 26.65 -2.97
CA TYR A 800 -41.14 25.27 -2.52
C TYR A 800 -42.11 24.34 -3.24
N ALA A 801 -41.59 23.23 -3.77
CA ALA A 801 -42.35 22.12 -4.31
C ALA A 801 -41.95 20.82 -3.60
N GLY A 802 -42.86 20.25 -2.81
CA GLY A 802 -42.53 19.13 -1.92
C GLY A 802 -43.04 17.76 -2.37
N ASP A 803 -43.80 17.68 -3.45
CA ASP A 803 -44.44 16.45 -3.90
C ASP A 803 -44.67 16.44 -5.42
N ARG A 804 -45.16 15.32 -5.96
CA ARG A 804 -45.48 15.16 -7.38
C ARG A 804 -46.44 16.23 -7.89
N ALA A 805 -47.51 16.52 -7.14
CA ALA A 805 -48.53 17.46 -7.58
C ALA A 805 -47.96 18.88 -7.72
N ALA A 806 -47.13 19.30 -6.77
CA ALA A 806 -46.39 20.55 -6.83
C ALA A 806 -45.39 20.58 -7.99
N PHE A 807 -44.68 19.46 -8.25
CA PHE A 807 -43.78 19.33 -9.40
C PHE A 807 -44.52 19.47 -10.74
N ASP A 808 -45.64 18.77 -10.92
CA ASP A 808 -46.46 18.87 -12.14
C ASP A 808 -46.99 20.31 -12.33
N GLY A 809 -47.27 21.01 -11.22
CA GLY A 809 -47.63 22.43 -11.20
C GLY A 809 -46.55 23.38 -11.76
N LEU A 810 -45.27 22.96 -11.81
CA LEU A 810 -44.18 23.70 -12.44
C LEU A 810 -44.27 23.68 -13.97
N GLY A 811 -45.13 22.82 -14.55
CA GLY A 811 -45.43 22.78 -15.97
C GLY A 811 -44.20 22.47 -16.84
N LEU A 812 -43.30 21.59 -16.37
CA LEU A 812 -42.02 21.29 -17.00
C LEU A 812 -41.19 22.56 -17.30
N GLY A 813 -41.11 23.45 -16.31
CA GLY A 813 -40.32 24.68 -16.35
C GLY A 813 -41.07 25.91 -16.84
N LYS A 814 -42.28 25.74 -17.42
CA LYS A 814 -43.10 26.85 -17.95
C LYS A 814 -43.75 27.70 -16.86
N ASN A 815 -43.87 27.18 -15.65
CA ASN A 815 -44.51 27.85 -14.51
C ASN A 815 -43.57 27.83 -13.30
N VAL A 816 -42.35 28.33 -13.49
CA VAL A 816 -41.32 28.40 -12.45
C VAL A 816 -41.02 29.85 -12.10
N THR A 817 -40.85 30.13 -10.81
CA THR A 817 -40.32 31.40 -10.30
C THR A 817 -39.11 31.09 -9.43
N LEU A 818 -37.96 31.67 -9.76
CA LEU A 818 -36.71 31.46 -9.03
C LEU A 818 -36.59 32.46 -7.85
N PRO A 819 -35.96 32.07 -6.73
CA PRO A 819 -35.31 30.77 -6.52
C PRO A 819 -36.31 29.65 -6.16
N LEU A 820 -36.05 28.43 -6.64
CA LEU A 820 -36.95 27.26 -6.50
C LEU A 820 -36.28 26.08 -5.79
N LEU A 821 -36.90 25.60 -4.71
CA LEU A 821 -36.50 24.45 -3.91
C LEU A 821 -37.52 23.32 -4.10
N GLY A 822 -37.14 22.28 -4.85
CA GLY A 822 -37.94 21.09 -5.09
C GLY A 822 -37.37 19.87 -4.34
N LEU A 823 -38.09 19.37 -3.34
CA LEU A 823 -37.68 18.23 -2.51
C LEU A 823 -38.74 17.13 -2.53
N PHE A 824 -38.59 16.17 -3.45
CA PHE A 824 -39.66 15.24 -3.84
C PHE A 824 -39.62 13.90 -3.09
N ALA A 825 -38.51 13.56 -2.43
CA ALA A 825 -38.36 12.36 -1.62
C ALA A 825 -37.78 12.67 -0.23
N PRO A 826 -38.11 11.86 0.82
CA PRO A 826 -37.53 12.03 2.15
C PRO A 826 -36.00 11.91 2.16
N ALA A 827 -35.48 10.87 1.51
CA ALA A 827 -34.06 10.63 1.26
C ALA A 827 -33.87 10.61 -0.27
N ASP A 828 -33.21 9.60 -0.82
CA ASP A 828 -33.06 9.45 -2.27
C ASP A 828 -34.40 9.27 -3.01
N LEU A 829 -34.44 9.68 -4.27
CA LEU A 829 -35.48 9.17 -5.17
C LEU A 829 -35.26 7.66 -5.39
N PRO A 830 -36.34 6.86 -5.50
CA PRO A 830 -36.21 5.43 -5.77
C PRO A 830 -35.45 5.15 -7.06
N PHE A 831 -34.79 3.99 -7.15
CA PHE A 831 -34.17 3.53 -8.39
C PHE A 831 -35.18 3.54 -9.55
N GLU A 832 -34.76 3.83 -10.78
CA GLU A 832 -35.60 3.90 -11.98
C GLU A 832 -36.41 2.62 -12.20
N ILE A 833 -35.86 1.46 -11.84
CA ILE A 833 -36.58 0.17 -11.88
C ILE A 833 -37.84 0.16 -11.02
N ASP A 834 -37.83 0.87 -9.88
CA ASP A 834 -38.95 0.96 -8.95
C ASP A 834 -39.78 2.23 -9.24
N ARG A 835 -39.11 3.37 -9.43
CA ARG A 835 -39.70 4.69 -9.69
C ARG A 835 -40.65 4.69 -10.88
N ARG A 836 -40.37 3.91 -11.94
CA ARG A 836 -41.29 3.77 -13.09
C ARG A 836 -42.69 3.26 -12.69
N THR A 837 -42.80 2.52 -11.59
CA THR A 837 -44.09 2.06 -11.02
C THR A 837 -44.68 3.04 -10.01
N MET A 838 -43.93 4.10 -9.67
CA MET A 838 -44.27 5.18 -8.75
C MET A 838 -44.16 6.55 -9.44
N ALA A 839 -44.40 6.60 -10.76
CA ALA A 839 -44.23 7.83 -11.53
C ALA A 839 -45.22 8.92 -11.10
N ASP A 840 -46.36 8.54 -10.55
CA ASP A 840 -47.36 9.41 -9.91
C ASP A 840 -46.93 9.94 -8.53
N VAL A 841 -45.79 9.49 -8.00
CA VAL A 841 -45.25 9.91 -6.71
C VAL A 841 -43.92 10.65 -6.86
N TYR A 842 -43.06 10.21 -7.79
CA TYR A 842 -41.72 10.75 -7.95
C TYR A 842 -41.42 11.15 -9.41
N PRO A 843 -40.88 12.36 -9.65
CA PRO A 843 -40.42 12.75 -10.97
C PRO A 843 -39.14 11.99 -11.36
N SER A 844 -38.94 11.78 -12.66
CA SER A 844 -37.70 11.22 -13.22
C SER A 844 -36.60 12.28 -13.36
N LEU A 845 -35.35 11.84 -13.50
CA LEU A 845 -34.20 12.72 -13.73
C LEU A 845 -34.41 13.55 -15.01
N SER A 846 -34.92 12.95 -16.08
CA SER A 846 -35.22 13.65 -17.34
C SER A 846 -36.34 14.68 -17.21
N GLU A 847 -37.38 14.43 -16.41
CA GLU A 847 -38.42 15.42 -16.11
C GLU A 847 -37.85 16.62 -15.32
N MET A 848 -37.02 16.36 -14.31
CA MET A 848 -36.37 17.40 -13.52
C MET A 848 -35.40 18.24 -14.36
N ALA A 849 -34.56 17.58 -15.18
CA ALA A 849 -33.65 18.25 -16.10
C ALA A 849 -34.40 19.14 -17.11
N THR A 850 -35.48 18.63 -17.70
CA THR A 850 -36.33 19.41 -18.62
C THR A 850 -36.89 20.65 -17.94
N THR A 851 -37.38 20.49 -16.70
CA THR A 851 -37.92 21.57 -15.89
C THR A 851 -36.88 22.64 -15.58
N ALA A 852 -35.68 22.23 -15.16
CA ALA A 852 -34.57 23.12 -14.85
C ALA A 852 -34.10 23.90 -16.08
N LEU A 853 -33.86 23.20 -17.21
CA LEU A 853 -33.41 23.83 -18.46
C LEU A 853 -34.40 24.87 -18.97
N ALA A 854 -35.69 24.54 -19.01
CA ALA A 854 -36.72 25.48 -19.47
C ALA A 854 -36.87 26.69 -18.52
N ALA A 855 -36.80 26.48 -17.21
CA ALA A 855 -36.87 27.56 -16.23
C ALA A 855 -35.66 28.51 -16.31
N LEU A 856 -34.44 27.96 -16.44
CA LEU A 856 -33.21 28.74 -16.54
C LEU A 856 -33.09 29.48 -17.88
N GLU A 857 -33.52 28.87 -18.99
CA GLU A 857 -33.56 29.53 -20.29
C GLU A 857 -34.48 30.75 -20.27
N GLU A 858 -35.69 30.61 -19.73
CA GLU A 858 -36.62 31.74 -19.61
C GLU A 858 -36.08 32.81 -18.64
N ALA A 859 -35.54 32.41 -17.48
CA ALA A 859 -34.99 33.33 -16.50
C ALA A 859 -33.78 34.14 -17.01
N THR A 860 -32.99 33.56 -17.92
CA THR A 860 -31.80 34.21 -18.49
C THR A 860 -32.08 34.85 -19.85
N LYS A 861 -33.30 34.75 -20.40
CA LYS A 861 -33.65 35.24 -21.73
C LYS A 861 -33.24 36.69 -21.99
N ASP A 862 -33.57 37.57 -21.05
CA ASP A 862 -33.29 39.02 -21.13
C ASP A 862 -31.99 39.42 -20.38
N SER A 863 -31.17 38.44 -19.98
CA SER A 863 -29.88 38.63 -19.31
C SER A 863 -28.71 38.64 -20.31
N ASP A 864 -27.64 39.35 -19.97
CA ASP A 864 -26.35 39.27 -20.66
C ASP A 864 -25.56 38.00 -20.30
N LYS A 865 -26.01 37.27 -19.27
CA LYS A 865 -25.45 35.99 -18.81
C LYS A 865 -26.42 34.83 -19.09
N GLY A 866 -25.88 33.68 -19.48
CA GLY A 866 -26.64 32.42 -19.54
C GLY A 866 -26.65 31.74 -18.18
N PHE A 867 -26.68 30.40 -18.18
CA PHE A 867 -26.69 29.62 -16.93
C PHE A 867 -25.61 28.54 -16.89
N PHE A 868 -25.26 28.14 -15.66
CA PHE A 868 -24.58 26.90 -15.35
C PHE A 868 -25.58 25.96 -14.67
N LEU A 869 -25.69 24.72 -15.17
CA LEU A 869 -26.54 23.69 -14.58
C LEU A 869 -25.72 22.42 -14.35
N MET A 870 -25.75 21.90 -13.12
CA MET A 870 -25.24 20.58 -12.79
C MET A 870 -26.41 19.59 -12.72
N ILE A 871 -26.28 18.44 -13.39
CA ILE A 871 -27.26 17.34 -13.36
C ILE A 871 -26.54 16.06 -12.96
N GLU A 872 -27.01 15.39 -11.92
CA GLU A 872 -26.38 14.18 -11.40
C GLU A 872 -27.30 12.96 -11.52
N GLY A 873 -26.76 11.86 -12.04
CA GLY A 873 -27.36 10.53 -11.96
C GLY A 873 -26.74 9.72 -10.82
N SER A 874 -27.05 10.07 -9.57
CA SER A 874 -26.37 9.55 -8.37
C SER A 874 -26.66 8.07 -8.08
N ARG A 875 -27.83 7.58 -8.48
CA ARG A 875 -28.25 6.21 -8.18
C ARG A 875 -27.47 5.13 -8.96
N ILE A 876 -26.67 5.50 -9.97
CA ILE A 876 -25.77 4.54 -10.63
C ILE A 876 -24.73 4.00 -9.64
N ASP A 877 -24.16 4.88 -8.82
CA ASP A 877 -23.22 4.56 -7.74
C ASP A 877 -23.86 3.67 -6.68
N HIS A 878 -25.04 4.05 -6.17
CA HIS A 878 -25.75 3.29 -5.16
C HIS A 878 -26.07 1.87 -5.64
N ALA A 879 -26.47 1.70 -6.91
CA ALA A 879 -26.69 0.39 -7.51
C ALA A 879 -25.39 -0.43 -7.58
N GLY A 880 -24.25 0.23 -7.85
CA GLY A 880 -22.91 -0.35 -7.78
C GLY A 880 -22.53 -0.77 -6.36
N HIS A 881 -22.78 0.05 -5.34
CA HIS A 881 -22.49 -0.26 -3.94
C HIS A 881 -23.24 -1.51 -3.45
N ILE A 882 -24.49 -1.70 -3.86
CA ILE A 882 -25.28 -2.88 -3.49
C ILE A 882 -25.07 -4.06 -4.46
N ASN A 883 -24.27 -3.89 -5.51
CA ASN A 883 -24.02 -4.87 -6.57
C ASN A 883 -25.30 -5.32 -7.31
N ASP A 884 -26.27 -4.41 -7.52
CA ASP A 884 -27.53 -4.70 -8.19
C ASP A 884 -27.45 -4.34 -9.70
N PRO A 885 -27.15 -5.31 -10.58
CA PRO A 885 -27.04 -5.04 -12.01
C PRO A 885 -28.39 -4.72 -12.67
N ALA A 886 -29.53 -5.10 -12.06
CA ALA A 886 -30.85 -4.85 -12.63
C ALA A 886 -31.27 -3.38 -12.43
N ALA A 887 -30.98 -2.82 -11.25
CA ALA A 887 -31.12 -1.39 -11.00
C ALA A 887 -30.11 -0.59 -11.84
N GLN A 888 -28.83 -0.99 -11.83
CA GLN A 888 -27.74 -0.24 -12.45
C GLN A 888 -27.97 0.05 -13.94
N VAL A 889 -28.37 -0.94 -14.73
CA VAL A 889 -28.56 -0.72 -16.18
C VAL A 889 -29.70 0.25 -16.48
N ARG A 890 -30.71 0.30 -15.62
CA ARG A 890 -31.87 1.21 -15.79
C ARG A 890 -31.53 2.63 -15.36
N GLU A 891 -30.69 2.80 -14.35
CA GLU A 891 -30.12 4.11 -14.00
C GLU A 891 -29.29 4.69 -15.14
N VAL A 892 -28.41 3.87 -15.74
CA VAL A 892 -27.61 4.31 -16.91
C VAL A 892 -28.50 4.67 -18.10
N LEU A 893 -29.62 3.97 -18.31
CA LEU A 893 -30.58 4.32 -19.38
C LEU A 893 -31.31 5.63 -19.12
N GLU A 894 -31.73 5.91 -17.89
CA GLU A 894 -32.37 7.20 -17.57
C GLU A 894 -31.36 8.35 -17.63
N TYR A 895 -30.09 8.11 -17.27
CA TYR A 895 -29.01 9.07 -17.49
C TYR A 895 -28.74 9.30 -18.98
N ASP A 896 -28.66 8.26 -19.82
CA ASP A 896 -28.52 8.39 -21.29
C ASP A 896 -29.68 9.16 -21.92
N LYS A 897 -30.91 8.90 -21.47
CA LYS A 897 -32.11 9.64 -21.89
C LYS A 897 -32.06 11.10 -21.45
N THR A 898 -31.58 11.38 -20.24
CA THR A 898 -31.38 12.75 -19.76
C THR A 898 -30.32 13.47 -20.58
N PHE A 899 -29.19 12.80 -20.85
CA PHE A 899 -28.11 13.32 -21.70
C PHE A 899 -28.64 13.72 -23.08
N LYS A 900 -29.46 12.86 -23.69
CA LYS A 900 -30.16 13.17 -24.95
C LYS A 900 -31.09 14.39 -24.82
N THR A 901 -31.85 14.50 -23.74
CA THR A 901 -32.73 15.65 -23.49
C THR A 901 -31.96 16.97 -23.43
N VAL A 902 -30.78 16.97 -22.80
CA VAL A 902 -29.92 18.16 -22.74
C VAL A 902 -29.36 18.50 -24.12
N LEU A 903 -28.89 17.52 -24.88
CA LEU A 903 -28.44 17.74 -26.27
C LEU A 903 -29.56 18.35 -27.13
N ASP A 904 -30.75 17.76 -27.08
CA ASP A 904 -31.92 18.24 -27.81
C ASP A 904 -32.34 19.66 -27.38
N PHE A 905 -32.05 20.06 -26.14
CA PHE A 905 -32.28 21.42 -25.65
C PHE A 905 -31.23 22.39 -26.20
N LEU A 906 -29.94 22.03 -26.11
CA LEU A 906 -28.84 22.88 -26.59
C LEU A 906 -28.94 23.10 -28.11
N ASP A 907 -29.34 22.10 -28.88
CA ASP A 907 -29.56 22.20 -30.32
C ASP A 907 -30.69 23.18 -30.70
N LYS A 908 -31.62 23.46 -29.77
CA LYS A 908 -32.78 24.34 -29.98
C LYS A 908 -32.62 25.72 -29.34
N SER A 909 -31.66 25.90 -28.44
CA SER A 909 -31.44 27.20 -27.79
C SER A 909 -30.76 28.17 -28.76
N ASP A 910 -31.20 29.42 -28.75
CA ASP A 910 -30.54 30.51 -29.48
C ASP A 910 -29.24 30.96 -28.77
N THR A 911 -29.03 30.51 -27.52
CA THR A 911 -27.84 30.79 -26.71
C THR A 911 -26.80 29.68 -26.94
N GLU A 912 -25.56 30.07 -27.26
CA GLU A 912 -24.46 29.14 -27.43
C GLU A 912 -24.24 28.32 -26.15
N GLY A 913 -24.19 27.00 -26.24
CA GLY A 913 -23.99 26.17 -25.06
C GLY A 913 -23.22 24.89 -25.30
N VAL A 914 -22.64 24.37 -24.22
CA VAL A 914 -21.87 23.13 -24.21
C VAL A 914 -22.39 22.19 -23.14
N LEU A 915 -22.44 20.90 -23.47
CA LEU A 915 -22.62 19.81 -22.53
C LEU A 915 -21.25 19.15 -22.29
N VAL A 916 -20.89 18.95 -21.03
CA VAL A 916 -19.81 18.05 -20.62
C VAL A 916 -20.33 17.08 -19.57
N GLY A 917 -20.16 15.78 -19.83
CA GLY A 917 -20.53 14.71 -18.91
C GLY A 917 -19.32 13.90 -18.48
N THR A 918 -19.22 13.53 -17.21
CA THR A 918 -18.20 12.59 -16.72
C THR A 918 -18.71 11.90 -15.46
N SER A 919 -18.02 10.85 -15.03
CA SER A 919 -18.17 10.32 -13.68
C SER A 919 -17.09 10.89 -12.75
N ASP A 920 -17.35 10.87 -11.45
CA ASP A 920 -16.41 11.12 -10.37
C ASP A 920 -15.56 9.87 -10.03
N HIS A 921 -16.10 8.66 -10.17
CA HIS A 921 -15.42 7.37 -10.02
C HIS A 921 -16.20 6.19 -10.63
N GLU A 922 -15.59 5.00 -10.68
CA GLU A 922 -16.33 3.75 -10.93
C GLU A 922 -16.71 3.09 -9.60
N THR A 923 -17.86 2.43 -9.54
CA THR A 923 -18.34 1.75 -8.32
C THR A 923 -18.68 0.27 -8.52
N GLY A 924 -18.23 -0.54 -7.57
CA GLY A 924 -18.47 -1.99 -7.51
C GLY A 924 -17.38 -2.82 -8.19
N GLY A 925 -16.52 -2.19 -9.01
CA GLY A 925 -15.56 -2.88 -9.86
C GLY A 925 -16.28 -3.89 -10.76
N LEU A 926 -17.28 -3.38 -11.46
CA LEU A 926 -18.22 -4.11 -12.30
C LEU A 926 -17.50 -4.77 -13.47
N SER A 927 -17.85 -6.02 -13.72
CA SER A 927 -17.40 -6.80 -14.87
C SER A 927 -18.54 -7.63 -15.45
N ILE A 928 -18.61 -7.68 -16.79
CA ILE A 928 -19.52 -8.58 -17.52
C ILE A 928 -18.83 -9.94 -17.65
N ALA A 929 -18.37 -10.46 -16.52
CA ALA A 929 -17.64 -11.70 -16.41
C ALA A 929 -17.74 -12.19 -14.97
N TRP A 930 -18.27 -13.40 -14.79
CA TRP A 930 -18.26 -14.08 -13.51
C TRP A 930 -18.12 -15.59 -13.69
N GLN A 931 -17.24 -16.19 -12.89
CA GLN A 931 -16.95 -17.62 -12.91
C GLN A 931 -16.83 -18.12 -11.47
N ALA A 932 -17.51 -19.22 -11.14
CA ALA A 932 -17.32 -19.87 -9.85
C ALA A 932 -15.96 -20.58 -9.78
N PRO A 933 -15.31 -20.71 -8.60
CA PRO A 933 -13.97 -21.30 -8.47
C PRO A 933 -13.80 -22.72 -9.03
N SER A 934 -14.89 -23.49 -9.13
CA SER A 934 -14.91 -24.87 -9.65
C SER A 934 -15.41 -25.00 -11.10
N GLU A 935 -15.85 -23.91 -11.73
CA GLU A 935 -16.30 -23.91 -13.12
C GLU A 935 -15.09 -23.80 -14.06
N LEU A 936 -15.17 -24.43 -15.24
CA LEU A 936 -14.26 -24.13 -16.35
C LEU A 936 -14.59 -22.75 -16.93
N PRO A 937 -13.63 -22.05 -17.57
CA PRO A 937 -13.90 -20.77 -18.22
C PRO A 937 -15.08 -20.87 -19.20
N PHE A 938 -16.11 -20.08 -18.93
CA PHE A 938 -17.32 -20.02 -19.73
C PHE A 938 -17.62 -18.56 -20.05
N TYR A 939 -17.65 -18.22 -21.35
CA TYR A 939 -17.67 -16.84 -21.85
C TYR A 939 -19.09 -16.37 -22.14
N ASN A 940 -19.99 -16.51 -21.17
CA ASN A 940 -21.39 -16.17 -21.31
C ASN A 940 -21.81 -15.03 -20.39
N TRP A 941 -22.79 -14.27 -20.85
CA TRP A 941 -23.53 -13.27 -20.07
C TRP A 941 -25.01 -13.34 -20.48
N HIS A 942 -25.91 -13.12 -19.52
CA HIS A 942 -27.34 -13.38 -19.68
C HIS A 942 -28.20 -12.12 -19.39
N PRO A 943 -28.36 -11.21 -20.37
CA PRO A 943 -29.15 -9.98 -20.21
C PRO A 943 -30.62 -10.26 -19.87
N GLU A 944 -31.16 -11.41 -20.26
CA GLU A 944 -32.53 -11.81 -20.00
C GLU A 944 -32.84 -11.91 -18.50
N VAL A 945 -31.84 -12.15 -17.66
CA VAL A 945 -32.00 -12.19 -16.20
C VAL A 945 -32.36 -10.80 -15.68
N LEU A 946 -31.62 -9.78 -16.11
CA LEU A 946 -31.88 -8.38 -15.74
C LEU A 946 -33.19 -7.87 -16.35
N ALA A 947 -33.57 -8.38 -17.53
CA ALA A 947 -34.81 -8.00 -18.21
C ALA A 947 -36.06 -8.49 -17.48
N LYS A 948 -35.97 -9.66 -16.82
CA LYS A 948 -37.07 -10.23 -16.04
C LYS A 948 -37.25 -9.59 -14.66
N ALA A 949 -36.19 -8.98 -14.10
CA ALA A 949 -36.29 -8.26 -12.85
C ALA A 949 -37.23 -7.05 -12.99
N ASN A 950 -38.18 -6.95 -12.06
CA ASN A 950 -39.21 -5.93 -12.06
C ASN A 950 -39.04 -4.89 -10.93
N ALA A 951 -38.26 -5.23 -9.90
CA ALA A 951 -37.94 -4.38 -8.76
C ALA A 951 -36.44 -4.45 -8.40
N SER A 952 -35.93 -3.43 -7.73
CA SER A 952 -34.56 -3.43 -7.20
C SER A 952 -34.43 -4.33 -5.97
N ALA A 953 -33.20 -4.74 -5.68
CA ALA A 953 -32.88 -5.44 -4.44
C ALA A 953 -33.18 -4.60 -3.18
N GLU A 954 -33.05 -3.27 -3.27
CA GLU A 954 -33.37 -2.33 -2.19
C GLU A 954 -34.87 -2.36 -1.86
N TYR A 955 -35.72 -2.25 -2.88
CA TYR A 955 -37.18 -2.26 -2.70
C TYR A 955 -37.68 -3.62 -2.20
N LEU A 956 -37.15 -4.72 -2.74
CA LEU A 956 -37.51 -6.07 -2.27
C LEU A 956 -37.08 -6.33 -0.82
N SER A 957 -35.91 -5.81 -0.41
CA SER A 957 -35.45 -5.85 0.97
C SER A 957 -36.38 -5.08 1.91
N PHE A 958 -36.84 -3.90 1.49
CA PHE A 958 -37.85 -3.12 2.22
C PHE A 958 -39.17 -3.90 2.40
N LEU A 959 -39.70 -4.51 1.33
CA LEU A 959 -40.93 -5.32 1.40
C LEU A 959 -40.80 -6.52 2.33
N LEU A 960 -39.65 -7.20 2.32
CA LEU A 960 -39.38 -8.32 3.23
C LEU A 960 -39.42 -7.87 4.70
N ARG A 961 -38.72 -6.78 5.03
CA ARG A 961 -38.68 -6.26 6.40
C ARG A 961 -40.07 -5.80 6.85
N GLN A 962 -40.82 -5.17 5.97
CA GLN A 962 -42.21 -4.77 6.24
C GLN A 962 -43.11 -5.99 6.51
N ARG A 963 -42.96 -7.07 5.74
CA ARG A 963 -43.70 -8.32 5.96
C ARG A 963 -43.39 -8.92 7.34
N ILE A 964 -42.11 -9.03 7.68
CA ILE A 964 -41.67 -9.59 8.97
C ILE A 964 -42.20 -8.75 10.13
N ALA A 965 -42.15 -7.42 10.02
CA ALA A 965 -42.67 -6.51 11.03
C ALA A 965 -44.20 -6.60 11.19
N SER A 966 -44.93 -6.86 10.10
CA SER A 966 -46.40 -6.96 10.12
C SER A 966 -46.94 -8.33 10.55
N VAL A 967 -46.16 -9.41 10.40
CA VAL A 967 -46.56 -10.78 10.78
C VAL A 967 -45.48 -11.48 11.63
N PRO A 968 -45.27 -11.04 12.89
CA PRO A 968 -44.13 -11.50 13.71
C PRO A 968 -44.18 -12.98 14.15
N TYR A 969 -45.30 -13.68 13.96
CA TYR A 969 -45.48 -15.09 14.31
C TYR A 969 -45.77 -15.99 13.08
N GLU A 970 -45.33 -15.57 11.90
CA GLU A 970 -45.46 -16.36 10.66
C GLU A 970 -44.65 -17.66 10.74
N SER A 971 -45.21 -18.78 10.24
CA SER A 971 -44.44 -20.03 10.13
C SER A 971 -43.37 -19.89 9.06
N GLU A 972 -42.23 -20.56 9.26
CA GLU A 972 -41.10 -20.55 8.31
C GLU A 972 -41.54 -20.99 6.89
N GLU A 973 -42.38 -22.02 6.79
CA GLU A 973 -42.92 -22.49 5.50
C GLU A 973 -43.76 -21.42 4.77
N SER A 974 -44.59 -20.68 5.52
CA SER A 974 -45.40 -19.59 4.96
C SER A 974 -44.53 -18.44 4.48
N LEU A 975 -43.54 -18.04 5.29
CA LEU A 975 -42.61 -16.97 4.96
C LEU A 975 -41.77 -17.31 3.73
N LEU A 976 -41.22 -18.53 3.66
CA LEU A 976 -40.44 -18.99 2.50
C LEU A 976 -41.30 -19.05 1.23
N GLY A 977 -42.54 -19.53 1.33
CA GLY A 977 -43.49 -19.55 0.22
C GLY A 977 -43.81 -18.14 -0.30
N TRP A 978 -44.00 -17.19 0.62
CA TRP A 978 -44.24 -15.78 0.28
C TRP A 978 -42.99 -15.13 -0.34
N ILE A 979 -41.79 -15.33 0.24
CA ILE A 979 -40.52 -14.83 -0.32
C ILE A 979 -40.34 -15.33 -1.76
N ASN A 980 -40.55 -16.62 -1.99
CA ASN A 980 -40.34 -17.20 -3.31
C ASN A 980 -41.34 -16.64 -4.34
N THR A 981 -42.61 -16.49 -3.95
CA THR A 981 -43.68 -16.07 -4.88
C THR A 981 -43.63 -14.56 -5.13
N GLU A 982 -43.62 -13.75 -4.07
CA GLU A 982 -43.81 -12.30 -4.16
C GLU A 982 -42.51 -11.54 -4.39
N LEU A 983 -41.38 -12.01 -3.83
CA LEU A 983 -40.11 -11.29 -3.94
C LEU A 983 -39.21 -11.87 -5.04
N VAL A 984 -39.00 -13.18 -5.04
CA VAL A 984 -38.04 -13.80 -5.96
C VAL A 984 -38.65 -14.02 -7.36
N THR A 985 -39.84 -14.61 -7.43
CA THR A 985 -40.50 -14.87 -8.72
C THR A 985 -41.09 -13.60 -9.31
N ALA A 986 -41.95 -12.88 -8.57
CA ALA A 986 -42.57 -11.67 -9.08
C ALA A 986 -41.62 -10.46 -9.14
N GLY A 987 -40.72 -10.31 -8.15
CA GLY A 987 -39.78 -9.20 -8.07
C GLY A 987 -38.54 -9.37 -8.96
N LEU A 988 -37.82 -10.48 -8.85
CA LEU A 988 -36.59 -10.72 -9.63
C LEU A 988 -36.80 -11.48 -10.93
N GLY A 989 -37.96 -12.12 -11.13
CA GLY A 989 -38.20 -12.98 -12.30
C GLY A 989 -37.41 -14.29 -12.27
N ILE A 990 -36.95 -14.71 -11.08
CA ILE A 990 -36.21 -15.94 -10.85
C ILE A 990 -37.20 -17.05 -10.49
N THR A 991 -37.33 -18.06 -11.35
CA THR A 991 -38.26 -19.18 -11.14
C THR A 991 -37.59 -20.45 -10.60
N ASP A 992 -36.26 -20.43 -10.48
CA ASP A 992 -35.41 -21.55 -10.08
C ASP A 992 -34.61 -21.22 -8.82
N ALA A 993 -35.24 -20.50 -7.89
CA ALA A 993 -34.64 -20.17 -6.60
C ALA A 993 -34.26 -21.45 -5.84
N LEU A 994 -33.03 -21.49 -5.32
CA LEU A 994 -32.57 -22.60 -4.50
C LEU A 994 -33.11 -22.44 -3.07
N GLU A 995 -33.36 -23.56 -2.40
CA GLU A 995 -33.81 -23.56 -1.00
C GLU A 995 -32.85 -22.79 -0.08
N ILE A 996 -31.54 -22.89 -0.33
CA ILE A 996 -30.51 -22.13 0.39
C ILE A 996 -30.63 -20.61 0.18
N GLU A 997 -31.06 -20.15 -1.00
CA GLU A 997 -31.25 -18.72 -1.28
C GLU A 997 -32.48 -18.20 -0.51
N LEU A 998 -33.57 -18.96 -0.53
CA LEU A 998 -34.80 -18.62 0.19
C LEU A 998 -34.60 -18.62 1.71
N ASN A 999 -33.92 -19.64 2.24
CA ASN A 999 -33.58 -19.74 3.66
C ASN A 999 -32.63 -18.61 4.09
N ALA A 1000 -31.67 -18.21 3.24
CA ALA A 1000 -30.80 -17.06 3.54
C ALA A 1000 -31.59 -15.76 3.66
N LEU A 1001 -32.58 -15.53 2.78
CA LEU A 1001 -33.46 -14.36 2.86
C LEU A 1001 -34.32 -14.36 4.13
N ALA A 1002 -34.90 -15.51 4.48
CA ALA A 1002 -35.75 -15.63 5.67
C ALA A 1002 -34.95 -15.50 6.98
N SER A 1003 -33.76 -16.11 7.04
CA SER A 1003 -32.91 -16.12 8.24
C SER A 1003 -32.06 -14.87 8.43
N ASN A 1004 -31.80 -14.11 7.36
CA ASN A 1004 -31.03 -12.87 7.42
C ASN A 1004 -31.69 -11.74 6.59
N PRO A 1005 -32.83 -11.19 7.06
CA PRO A 1005 -33.55 -10.13 6.36
C PRO A 1005 -32.77 -8.82 6.25
N LEU A 1006 -31.78 -8.61 7.13
CA LEU A 1006 -30.90 -7.46 7.03
C LEU A 1006 -30.03 -7.60 5.77
N ALA A 1007 -29.40 -8.76 5.54
CA ALA A 1007 -28.58 -9.00 4.35
C ALA A 1007 -29.38 -9.17 3.04
N ALA A 1008 -30.71 -9.02 3.06
CA ALA A 1008 -31.58 -9.32 1.92
C ALA A 1008 -31.19 -8.56 0.64
N THR A 1009 -30.80 -7.28 0.74
CA THR A 1009 -30.35 -6.50 -0.43
C THR A 1009 -29.17 -7.16 -1.14
N THR A 1010 -28.15 -7.59 -0.40
CA THR A 1010 -26.97 -8.27 -0.96
C THR A 1010 -27.33 -9.65 -1.51
N ILE A 1011 -28.24 -10.37 -0.84
CA ILE A 1011 -28.68 -11.69 -1.28
C ILE A 1011 -29.44 -11.59 -2.61
N PHE A 1012 -30.44 -10.71 -2.72
CA PHE A 1012 -31.17 -10.47 -3.97
C PHE A 1012 -30.23 -10.06 -5.11
N SER A 1013 -29.34 -9.10 -4.86
CA SER A 1013 -28.36 -8.62 -5.84
C SER A 1013 -27.44 -9.74 -6.34
N ARG A 1014 -27.01 -10.62 -5.42
CA ARG A 1014 -26.19 -11.79 -5.75
C ARG A 1014 -26.95 -12.85 -6.55
N MET A 1015 -28.23 -13.09 -6.23
CA MET A 1015 -29.08 -14.03 -6.98
C MET A 1015 -29.20 -13.62 -8.45
N VAL A 1016 -29.36 -12.31 -8.72
CA VAL A 1016 -29.39 -11.75 -10.07
C VAL A 1016 -28.00 -11.82 -10.71
N SER A 1017 -26.95 -11.35 -10.02
CA SER A 1017 -25.59 -11.26 -10.57
C SER A 1017 -25.03 -12.62 -11.01
N ILE A 1018 -25.21 -13.67 -10.20
CA ILE A 1018 -24.73 -15.03 -10.52
C ILE A 1018 -25.44 -15.56 -11.77
N ARG A 1019 -26.77 -15.43 -11.85
CA ARG A 1019 -27.55 -15.89 -13.00
C ARG A 1019 -27.23 -15.10 -14.27
N ALA A 1020 -26.99 -13.80 -14.12
CA ALA A 1020 -26.60 -12.90 -15.21
C ALA A 1020 -25.14 -13.08 -15.68
N ARG A 1021 -24.30 -13.76 -14.88
CA ARG A 1021 -22.83 -13.84 -15.04
C ARG A 1021 -22.14 -12.48 -14.97
N VAL A 1022 -22.62 -11.62 -14.06
CA VAL A 1022 -22.03 -10.32 -13.75
C VAL A 1022 -21.18 -10.44 -12.48
N GLY A 1023 -19.95 -9.95 -12.56
CA GLY A 1023 -18.98 -9.99 -11.47
C GLY A 1023 -18.75 -8.61 -10.87
N TRP A 1024 -18.57 -8.60 -9.55
CA TRP A 1024 -18.29 -7.40 -8.75
C TRP A 1024 -17.06 -7.71 -7.89
N SER A 1025 -16.13 -6.76 -7.79
CA SER A 1025 -14.89 -6.96 -7.02
C SER A 1025 -14.88 -6.26 -5.67
N THR A 1026 -15.83 -5.35 -5.44
CA THR A 1026 -15.94 -4.57 -4.21
C THR A 1026 -17.38 -4.09 -4.01
N HIS A 1027 -17.72 -3.65 -2.80
CA HIS A 1027 -18.92 -2.84 -2.51
C HIS A 1027 -18.56 -1.36 -2.38
N GLY A 1028 -17.38 -0.95 -2.83
CA GLY A 1028 -16.88 0.43 -2.81
C GLY A 1028 -16.47 0.88 -4.21
N HIS A 1029 -15.80 2.03 -4.28
CA HIS A 1029 -15.32 2.55 -5.56
C HIS A 1029 -14.08 1.80 -6.06
N SER A 1030 -13.77 1.94 -7.34
CA SER A 1030 -12.53 1.48 -7.95
C SER A 1030 -11.77 2.61 -8.65
N ALA A 1031 -10.48 2.38 -8.91
CA ALA A 1031 -9.59 3.35 -9.54
C ALA A 1031 -9.62 3.28 -11.08
N VAL A 1032 -10.74 2.83 -11.66
CA VAL A 1032 -10.91 2.76 -13.11
C VAL A 1032 -11.04 4.19 -13.67
N ASP A 1033 -10.28 4.49 -14.73
CA ASP A 1033 -10.45 5.73 -15.49
C ASP A 1033 -11.88 5.77 -16.07
N VAL A 1034 -12.58 6.88 -15.85
CA VAL A 1034 -13.98 7.05 -16.25
C VAL A 1034 -14.09 7.83 -17.56
N ASN A 1035 -15.20 7.68 -18.27
CA ASN A 1035 -15.38 8.32 -19.58
C ASN A 1035 -15.79 9.79 -19.43
N ILE A 1036 -15.32 10.62 -20.36
CA ILE A 1036 -15.78 11.99 -20.60
C ILE A 1036 -16.63 12.00 -21.87
N TYR A 1037 -17.77 12.68 -21.82
CA TYR A 1037 -18.68 12.93 -22.92
C TYR A 1037 -18.83 14.42 -23.16
N SER A 1038 -19.01 14.82 -24.42
CA SER A 1038 -19.28 16.23 -24.73
C SER A 1038 -20.13 16.40 -25.98
N SER A 1039 -20.92 17.48 -26.02
CA SER A 1039 -21.54 17.97 -27.26
C SER A 1039 -20.51 18.49 -28.28
N GLY A 1040 -19.24 18.65 -27.87
CA GLY A 1040 -18.12 19.07 -28.71
C GLY A 1040 -17.97 20.59 -28.81
N GLY A 1041 -17.21 21.04 -29.82
CA GLY A 1041 -16.88 22.45 -30.05
C GLY A 1041 -15.44 22.81 -29.65
N ALA A 1042 -14.94 23.95 -30.14
CA ALA A 1042 -13.54 24.36 -29.97
C ALA A 1042 -13.11 24.47 -28.50
N ALA A 1043 -14.04 24.83 -27.61
CA ALA A 1043 -13.74 24.93 -26.18
C ALA A 1043 -13.52 23.57 -25.52
N ALA A 1044 -14.24 22.52 -25.95
CA ALA A 1044 -14.13 21.19 -25.36
C ALA A 1044 -12.85 20.44 -25.78
N GLU A 1045 -12.12 20.89 -26.81
CA GLU A 1045 -10.88 20.25 -27.25
C GLU A 1045 -9.81 20.17 -26.14
N GLY A 1046 -9.83 21.10 -25.18
CA GLY A 1046 -8.91 21.09 -24.03
C GLY A 1046 -9.06 19.89 -23.09
N ILE A 1047 -10.20 19.19 -23.13
CA ILE A 1047 -10.49 18.00 -22.31
C ILE A 1047 -10.59 16.71 -23.15
N ARG A 1048 -10.08 16.72 -24.38
CA ARG A 1048 -10.08 15.54 -25.26
C ARG A 1048 -8.92 14.61 -24.93
N GLY A 1049 -9.15 13.29 -24.97
CA GLY A 1049 -8.15 12.28 -24.66
C GLY A 1049 -8.13 11.88 -23.18
N ASN A 1050 -6.99 11.44 -22.64
CA ASN A 1050 -6.87 11.05 -21.23
C ASN A 1050 -6.38 12.23 -20.38
N VAL A 1051 -7.26 12.79 -19.57
CA VAL A 1051 -7.01 13.98 -18.74
C VAL A 1051 -7.19 13.67 -17.26
N GLU A 1052 -6.81 14.59 -16.39
CA GLU A 1052 -7.10 14.49 -14.96
C GLU A 1052 -8.47 15.14 -14.67
N ASN A 1053 -9.20 14.67 -13.65
CA ASN A 1053 -10.49 15.29 -13.29
C ASN A 1053 -10.39 16.80 -12.97
N THR A 1054 -9.21 17.30 -12.58
CA THR A 1054 -8.94 18.73 -12.40
C THR A 1054 -8.93 19.53 -13.70
N ASP A 1055 -8.61 18.89 -14.83
CA ASP A 1055 -8.63 19.54 -16.14
C ASP A 1055 -10.08 19.79 -16.59
N VAL A 1056 -11.01 18.90 -16.20
CA VAL A 1056 -12.46 19.13 -16.36
C VAL A 1056 -12.90 20.34 -15.55
N GLY A 1057 -12.49 20.44 -14.28
CA GLY A 1057 -12.81 21.61 -13.46
C GLY A 1057 -12.23 22.92 -13.99
N ARG A 1058 -11.00 22.88 -14.51
CA ARG A 1058 -10.39 24.04 -15.18
C ARG A 1058 -11.20 24.45 -16.41
N PHE A 1059 -11.59 23.51 -17.25
CA PHE A 1059 -12.46 23.76 -18.40
C PHE A 1059 -13.78 24.43 -17.99
N LEU A 1060 -14.44 23.97 -16.92
CA LEU A 1060 -15.68 24.59 -16.44
C LEU A 1060 -15.46 26.06 -16.07
N SER A 1061 -14.38 26.37 -15.35
CA SER A 1061 -14.05 27.74 -14.95
C SER A 1061 -13.69 28.65 -16.13
N GLU A 1062 -12.89 28.14 -17.08
CA GLU A 1062 -12.45 28.88 -18.26
C GLU A 1062 -13.59 29.14 -19.24
N TYR A 1063 -14.51 28.18 -19.42
CA TYR A 1063 -15.65 28.32 -20.33
C TYR A 1063 -16.65 29.39 -19.84
N LEU A 1064 -16.86 29.46 -18.53
CA LEU A 1064 -17.79 30.40 -17.88
C LEU A 1064 -17.14 31.76 -17.56
N ASP A 1065 -15.83 31.92 -17.77
CA ASP A 1065 -15.07 33.12 -17.44
C ASP A 1065 -15.21 33.49 -15.94
N VAL A 1066 -15.09 32.49 -15.06
CA VAL A 1066 -15.22 32.64 -13.60
C VAL A 1066 -13.89 32.48 -12.89
N ASP A 1067 -13.57 33.44 -12.01
CA ASP A 1067 -12.36 33.42 -11.19
C ASP A 1067 -12.61 32.66 -9.87
N VAL A 1068 -12.31 31.36 -9.89
CA VAL A 1068 -12.47 30.47 -8.74
C VAL A 1068 -11.52 30.85 -7.59
N ASP A 1069 -10.34 31.40 -7.90
CA ASP A 1069 -9.35 31.79 -6.88
C ASP A 1069 -9.84 33.02 -6.11
N ALA A 1070 -10.46 33.99 -6.79
CA ALA A 1070 -11.07 35.15 -6.15
C ALA A 1070 -12.21 34.76 -5.20
N ILE A 1071 -13.10 33.84 -5.61
CA ILE A 1071 -14.19 33.33 -4.77
C ILE A 1071 -13.65 32.53 -3.58
N THR A 1072 -12.61 31.71 -3.79
CA THR A 1072 -11.93 30.97 -2.72
C THR A 1072 -11.36 31.92 -1.67
N LYS A 1073 -10.71 33.02 -2.11
CA LYS A 1073 -10.19 34.04 -1.21
C LYS A 1073 -11.30 34.77 -0.44
N GLU A 1074 -12.41 35.11 -1.10
CA GLU A 1074 -13.56 35.72 -0.42
C GLU A 1074 -14.13 34.78 0.65
N LEU A 1075 -14.26 33.49 0.33
CA LEU A 1075 -14.70 32.46 1.27
C LEU A 1075 -13.77 32.38 2.48
N GLU A 1076 -12.45 32.32 2.27
CA GLU A 1076 -11.45 32.32 3.33
C GLU A 1076 -11.56 33.57 4.22
N GLU A 1077 -11.61 34.77 3.64
CA GLU A 1077 -11.73 36.02 4.37
C GLU A 1077 -13.01 36.11 5.21
N LYS A 1078 -14.15 35.67 4.67
CA LYS A 1078 -15.43 35.67 5.39
C LYS A 1078 -15.47 34.60 6.49
N LEU A 1079 -14.78 33.48 6.30
CA LEU A 1079 -14.63 32.44 7.32
C LEU A 1079 -13.67 32.87 8.46
N GLU A 1080 -12.70 33.75 8.20
CA GLU A 1080 -11.78 34.32 9.20
C GLU A 1080 -12.43 35.44 10.02
N LYS A 1081 -13.29 36.27 9.40
CA LYS A 1081 -13.95 37.41 10.05
C LYS A 1081 -15.13 37.03 10.95
N ARG A 1082 -15.44 35.75 11.10
CA ARG A 1082 -16.59 35.27 11.89
C ARG A 1082 -16.26 35.33 13.40
N PRO A 1083 -16.98 36.11 14.23
CA PRO A 1083 -16.65 36.26 15.64
C PRO A 1083 -16.76 34.94 16.42
N ALA A 1084 -15.80 34.69 17.31
CA ALA A 1084 -15.65 33.43 18.07
C ALA A 1084 -16.80 33.12 19.06
N GLY A 1085 -17.81 34.00 19.17
CA GLY A 1085 -18.90 33.91 20.16
C GLY A 1085 -20.24 33.37 19.64
N GLU A 1086 -20.39 33.07 18.35
CA GLU A 1086 -21.63 32.45 17.81
C GLU A 1086 -21.50 30.93 17.57
N VAL A 1087 -20.44 30.31 18.07
CA VAL A 1087 -20.20 28.85 17.96
C VAL A 1087 -20.91 28.07 19.07
N GLU A 1088 -21.51 28.74 20.07
CA GLU A 1088 -22.18 28.08 21.22
C GLU A 1088 -23.68 27.81 21.06
N ALA A 1089 -24.28 28.08 19.88
CA ALA A 1089 -25.70 27.79 19.63
C ALA A 1089 -25.99 26.82 18.47
N LEU A 1090 -24.96 26.29 17.80
CA LEU A 1090 -25.14 25.37 16.67
C LEU A 1090 -24.30 24.13 16.94
N GLY A 1091 -24.99 23.10 17.46
CA GLY A 1091 -24.39 21.85 17.88
C GLY A 1091 -23.52 21.25 16.78
N VAL A 1092 -22.27 20.98 17.10
CA VAL A 1092 -21.36 20.19 16.26
C VAL A 1092 -21.81 18.73 16.33
N GLY A 1093 -22.90 18.43 15.62
CA GLY A 1093 -23.23 17.09 15.19
C GLY A 1093 -22.20 16.64 14.15
N GLN A 1094 -21.80 15.37 14.19
CA GLN A 1094 -20.95 14.82 13.16
C GLN A 1094 -21.65 14.96 11.81
N ALA A 1095 -20.97 15.57 10.86
CA ALA A 1095 -21.39 15.60 9.47
C ALA A 1095 -21.39 14.20 8.88
N GLU A 1096 -22.59 13.66 8.64
CA GLU A 1096 -22.81 12.56 7.69
C GLU A 1096 -22.50 13.10 6.29
N THR A 1097 -21.30 12.81 5.80
CA THR A 1097 -21.01 12.85 4.37
C THR A 1097 -21.73 11.68 3.74
N GLY A 1098 -22.45 11.91 2.64
CA GLY A 1098 -23.24 10.91 1.90
C GLY A 1098 -22.65 9.50 1.96
N GLY A 1099 -23.44 8.60 2.54
CA GLY A 1099 -23.37 7.15 2.36
C GLY A 1099 -21.98 6.54 2.40
N HIS A 1100 -21.31 6.56 3.55
CA HIS A 1100 -20.25 5.57 3.76
C HIS A 1100 -20.92 4.18 3.64
N PRO A 1101 -20.34 3.17 2.94
CA PRO A 1101 -20.94 1.83 2.86
C PRO A 1101 -21.21 1.20 4.24
N GLU A 1102 -20.56 1.70 5.30
CA GLU A 1102 -20.80 1.31 6.68
C GLU A 1102 -22.12 1.84 7.26
N GLU A 1103 -22.72 2.93 6.75
CA GLU A 1103 -24.03 3.44 7.21
C GLU A 1103 -25.18 2.63 6.62
N TRP A 1104 -25.08 2.26 5.34
CA TRP A 1104 -25.97 1.26 4.71
C TRP A 1104 -25.81 -0.14 5.36
N LEU A 1105 -24.58 -0.52 5.75
CA LEU A 1105 -24.33 -1.74 6.53
C LEU A 1105 -24.75 -1.65 8.00
N ARG A 1106 -24.91 -0.45 8.59
CA ARG A 1106 -25.37 -0.30 9.98
C ARG A 1106 -26.88 -0.46 10.13
N GLU A 1107 -27.66 -0.09 9.11
CA GLU A 1107 -29.07 -0.49 9.02
C GLU A 1107 -29.23 -1.97 8.57
N ILE A 1108 -28.11 -2.64 8.28
CA ILE A 1108 -28.01 -4.01 7.77
C ILE A 1108 -26.96 -4.81 8.57
N GLN A 1109 -27.02 -4.80 9.91
CA GLN A 1109 -26.38 -5.77 10.82
C GLN A 1109 -26.82 -5.40 12.25
N PHE A 1110 -27.71 -6.11 12.94
CA PHE A 1110 -27.73 -7.55 13.26
C PHE A 1110 -29.13 -8.16 13.33
#